data_AF-A0A0R3X6C1-F1
#
_entry.id   AF-A0A0R3X6C1-F1
#
_cell.length_a   1.000
_cell.length_b   1.000
_cell.length_c   1.000
_cell.angle_alpha   90.00
_cell.angle_beta   90.00
_cell.angle_gamma   90.00
#
_symmetry.space_group_name_H-M   'P 1'
#
loop_
_entity.id
_entity.type
_entity.pdbx_description
1 polymer ?
#
loop_
_entity_poly.entity_id
_entity_poly.type
_entity_poly.pdbx_seq_one_letter_code
_entity_poly.pdbx_strand_id
1 'polypeptide(L)'
;LRTRDFGRTSDKTPMIICQTKAAAEFRMVDAFGEVQGRVPGGVSLWSEGLELCTMGADCRVPSRHSMTIIGFGPNIGASLPNPVTFGTRCTSVLHSKHATPGVNMSSFEVAQSVADYLKDKIPFLPEVGIICGSGLGGLAELVTEATIVKYSDIKEFPESTVVGHAGNLVFGHLAGKNVVLMQGRFHPYEGYEMSKVILPIRVMSLLGVETLIVTNAAGGLNPEFKVGDMMIIKDHISLLGLTGKNPLVGPNESQFGPRFPPMKGLYTKELRELAKEIAMELEIEQFLQEGVYVAQMGPAYETPSEANFLRMIGADAVGMSTIHEAVVARHAGMKIFGMSLITNKVALDEDSEVICNHEEVLETSAKRAEIMKTFVEKLVGRLGVRMGSYVDANGAADYIKSKVRQTPQVGIICGSGLGKLAEIVSDPVVVKYSDIKQFPRSTVVGHAGNLVFGKLAGKNVVVMQGRFHPYEGYPMRQVTLPVRVMKLLGVETLIVTNAAGSLNPDYKVGDLMIIKDHISLLGMTGLNPLVGPNDERFGPRFPAMTNIYTKELREIAKAVGAEMQIEDFLREGVYVAEMGPTYETIAEARFLRMIGADAAGMSTAHEAIVAKHAGLKVFAMSLITNQIVVDEDSVVACNHEEVLQTSAKRAEVMKTFVMGMLEKM
;
A
#
# COMPACT_ATOMS: atom_id res chain seq x y z
N LEU A 1 -25.53 -21.09 45.12
CA LEU A 1 -25.47 -20.06 46.18
C LEU A 1 -25.29 -18.69 45.52
N ARG A 2 -26.30 -17.83 45.67
CA ARG A 2 -26.35 -16.37 45.44
C ARG A 2 -26.25 -15.80 44.02
N THR A 3 -27.43 -15.51 43.48
CA THR A 3 -27.81 -14.34 42.67
C THR A 3 -27.89 -13.05 43.53
N ARG A 4 -27.72 -11.87 42.92
CA ARG A 4 -28.37 -10.55 43.18
C ARG A 4 -27.63 -9.44 42.40
N ASP A 5 -28.28 -8.78 41.45
CA ASP A 5 -29.09 -7.55 41.58
C ASP A 5 -28.29 -6.27 41.84
N PHE A 6 -28.24 -5.39 40.83
CA PHE A 6 -28.18 -3.93 40.94
C PHE A 6 -29.03 -3.40 39.76
N GLY A 7 -30.08 -2.60 39.92
CA GLY A 7 -30.35 -1.60 40.94
C GLY A 7 -30.29 -0.22 40.27
N ARG A 8 -31.43 0.26 39.76
CA ARG A 8 -31.63 1.64 39.28
C ARG A 8 -31.28 2.64 40.37
N THR A 9 -30.56 3.71 40.03
CA THR A 9 -30.71 5.01 40.67
C THR A 9 -30.93 6.08 39.60
N SER A 10 -32.04 6.78 39.79
CA SER A 10 -32.44 7.99 39.09
C SER A 10 -31.82 9.19 39.77
N ASP A 11 -31.30 10.15 39.00
CA ASP A 11 -31.31 11.55 39.42
C ASP A 11 -31.61 12.45 38.22
N LYS A 12 -32.57 13.36 38.46
CA LYS A 12 -33.12 14.34 37.54
C LYS A 12 -32.53 15.72 37.86
N THR A 13 -32.12 16.48 36.86
CA THR A 13 -32.31 17.95 36.77
C THR A 13 -32.02 18.42 35.33
N PRO A 14 -32.53 19.58 34.87
CA PRO A 14 -33.32 19.66 33.64
C PRO A 14 -32.55 20.29 32.47
N MET A 15 -32.77 19.79 31.26
CA MET A 15 -32.38 20.48 30.04
C MET A 15 -33.55 21.28 29.48
N ILE A 16 -33.30 22.57 29.29
CA ILE A 16 -34.18 23.54 28.65
C ILE A 16 -34.40 23.13 27.19
N ILE A 17 -35.66 22.95 26.83
CA ILE A 17 -36.11 22.65 25.46
C ILE A 17 -36.02 23.92 24.63
N CYS A 18 -35.21 23.90 23.57
CA CYS A 18 -35.41 24.77 22.41
C CYS A 18 -35.77 23.87 21.22
N GLN A 19 -37.04 23.89 20.82
CA GLN A 19 -37.53 23.17 19.66
C GLN A 19 -36.96 23.80 18.39
N THR A 20 -36.32 23.00 17.54
CA THR A 20 -36.43 23.18 16.09
C THR A 20 -36.62 21.82 15.42
N LYS A 21 -37.73 21.72 14.67
CA LYS A 21 -38.10 20.57 13.84
C LYS A 21 -37.18 20.49 12.63
N ALA A 22 -36.63 19.31 12.35
CA ALA A 22 -36.45 18.82 10.99
C ALA A 22 -36.28 17.29 11.03
N ALA A 23 -37.22 16.60 10.39
CA ALA A 23 -37.31 15.15 10.31
C ALA A 23 -36.42 14.62 9.18
N ALA A 24 -35.75 13.49 9.43
CA ALA A 24 -35.51 12.41 8.46
C ALA A 24 -34.81 11.24 9.19
N GLU A 25 -35.60 10.32 9.75
CA GLU A 25 -35.10 9.00 10.15
C GLU A 25 -35.22 8.05 8.94
N PHE A 26 -34.08 7.55 8.48
CA PHE A 26 -34.00 6.27 7.77
C PHE A 26 -33.95 5.16 8.83
N ARG A 27 -34.90 4.23 8.80
CA ARG A 27 -34.79 2.95 9.51
C ARG A 27 -34.93 1.78 8.56
N MET A 28 -33.98 0.87 8.71
CA MET A 28 -33.93 -0.44 8.09
C MET A 28 -35.18 -1.27 8.40
N VAL A 29 -35.52 -2.08 7.41
CA VAL A 29 -36.51 -3.16 7.44
C VAL A 29 -35.87 -4.37 8.12
N ASP A 30 -36.64 -5.07 8.96
CA ASP A 30 -36.47 -6.52 9.12
C ASP A 30 -37.83 -7.24 9.18
N ALA A 31 -37.79 -8.42 8.57
CA ALA A 31 -38.83 -9.38 8.19
C ALA A 31 -39.83 -9.83 9.28
N PHE A 32 -41.06 -10.16 8.87
CA PHE A 32 -41.58 -11.54 8.69
C PHE A 32 -43.12 -11.53 8.56
N GLY A 33 -43.66 -12.30 7.61
CA GLY A 33 -45.10 -12.51 7.47
C GLY A 33 -45.46 -13.15 6.13
N GLU A 34 -45.44 -14.48 6.09
CA GLU A 34 -45.94 -15.33 5.01
C GLU A 34 -47.45 -15.09 4.72
N VAL A 35 -47.89 -15.36 3.49
CA VAL A 35 -48.89 -16.38 3.11
C VAL A 35 -49.59 -16.04 1.77
N GLN A 36 -49.41 -16.98 0.82
CA GLN A 36 -50.28 -17.39 -0.31
C GLN A 36 -50.58 -16.45 -1.49
N GLY A 37 -50.26 -16.93 -2.71
CA GLY A 37 -50.85 -16.41 -3.96
C GLY A 37 -50.15 -16.92 -5.23
N ARG A 38 -50.74 -17.92 -5.88
CA ARG A 38 -50.24 -18.76 -6.99
C ARG A 38 -50.25 -18.08 -8.41
N VAL A 39 -49.19 -18.37 -9.21
CA VAL A 39 -49.05 -18.56 -10.70
C VAL A 39 -49.06 -17.36 -11.71
N PRO A 40 -48.55 -17.51 -12.97
CA PRO A 40 -47.16 -17.36 -13.42
C PRO A 40 -46.93 -16.31 -14.55
N GLY A 41 -45.66 -16.05 -14.89
CA GLY A 41 -45.27 -15.59 -16.24
C GLY A 41 -45.04 -14.09 -16.40
N GLY A 42 -43.78 -13.66 -16.26
CA GLY A 42 -43.33 -12.34 -16.67
C GLY A 42 -42.91 -12.33 -18.13
N VAL A 43 -43.65 -11.58 -18.96
CA VAL A 43 -43.16 -10.99 -20.21
C VAL A 43 -43.29 -9.48 -20.01
N SER A 44 -42.15 -8.79 -19.95
CA SER A 44 -42.10 -7.33 -19.92
C SER A 44 -42.33 -6.77 -21.32
N LEU A 45 -43.38 -5.96 -21.45
CA LEU A 45 -43.62 -5.11 -22.62
C LEU A 45 -42.89 -3.78 -22.48
N TRP A 46 -42.48 -3.30 -23.65
CA TRP A 46 -41.68 -2.13 -23.98
C TRP A 46 -42.50 -0.84 -24.12
N SER A 47 -41.82 0.32 -24.03
CA SER A 47 -41.82 1.42 -25.04
C SER A 47 -40.93 2.55 -24.50
N GLU A 48 -39.72 2.75 -25.04
CA GLU A 48 -39.35 3.63 -26.18
C GLU A 48 -39.35 5.13 -25.81
N GLY A 49 -38.34 5.94 -26.15
CA GLY A 49 -37.44 5.83 -27.30
C GLY A 49 -36.09 6.52 -27.20
N LEU A 50 -35.32 6.23 -28.25
CA LEU A 50 -33.97 6.65 -28.64
C LEU A 50 -33.90 8.15 -29.00
N GLU A 51 -32.80 8.82 -29.38
CA GLU A 51 -31.51 8.41 -29.96
C GLU A 51 -30.50 9.59 -29.95
N LEU A 52 -29.24 9.28 -30.27
CA LEU A 52 -28.07 10.13 -30.39
C LEU A 52 -28.16 11.26 -31.46
N CYS A 53 -27.40 12.35 -31.26
CA CYS A 53 -26.44 12.86 -32.27
C CYS A 53 -25.49 13.95 -31.73
N THR A 54 -24.22 13.77 -32.07
CA THR A 54 -23.12 14.76 -32.14
C THR A 54 -23.33 15.79 -33.26
N MET A 55 -22.82 17.01 -33.13
CA MET A 55 -22.13 17.74 -34.23
C MET A 55 -21.45 19.03 -33.75
N GLY A 56 -20.29 19.34 -34.35
CA GLY A 56 -19.61 20.62 -34.24
C GLY A 56 -19.56 21.40 -35.57
N ALA A 57 -18.93 22.58 -35.48
CA ALA A 57 -18.37 23.45 -36.54
C ALA A 57 -19.13 24.75 -36.93
N ASP A 58 -18.36 25.86 -36.83
CA ASP A 58 -18.31 27.08 -37.65
C ASP A 58 -19.48 28.09 -37.74
N CYS A 59 -19.27 29.33 -37.26
CA CYS A 59 -19.11 30.55 -38.10
C CYS A 59 -19.20 31.90 -37.32
N ARG A 60 -18.11 32.69 -37.45
CA ARG A 60 -17.92 34.16 -37.52
C ARG A 60 -19.05 35.18 -37.15
N VAL A 61 -18.73 36.05 -36.16
CA VAL A 61 -18.84 37.55 -36.03
C VAL A 61 -19.59 38.28 -37.19
N PRO A 62 -20.52 39.27 -36.97
CA PRO A 62 -20.13 40.60 -36.43
C PRO A 62 -21.12 41.56 -35.71
N SER A 63 -20.49 42.51 -35.02
CA SER A 63 -20.78 43.97 -34.95
C SER A 63 -21.69 44.58 -33.86
N ARG A 64 -21.07 45.52 -33.12
CA ARG A 64 -21.50 46.87 -32.68
C ARG A 64 -23.02 47.16 -32.68
N HIS A 65 -23.54 47.69 -31.57
CA HIS A 65 -23.84 49.12 -31.39
C HIS A 65 -24.41 49.41 -29.98
N SER A 66 -24.04 50.60 -29.50
CA SER A 66 -24.48 51.36 -28.33
C SER A 66 -26.00 51.48 -28.15
N MET A 67 -26.46 51.61 -26.90
CA MET A 67 -27.49 52.62 -26.60
C MET A 67 -27.45 53.12 -25.15
N THR A 68 -27.62 54.43 -25.05
CA THR A 68 -27.47 55.32 -23.92
C THR A 68 -28.85 55.62 -23.31
N ILE A 69 -28.88 55.65 -21.97
CA ILE A 69 -29.68 56.46 -21.02
C ILE A 69 -31.08 56.94 -21.45
N ILE A 70 -32.07 56.65 -20.59
CA ILE A 70 -33.19 57.58 -20.32
C ILE A 70 -33.39 57.64 -18.79
N GLY A 71 -33.26 58.85 -18.23
CA GLY A 71 -33.66 59.18 -16.87
C GLY A 71 -34.99 59.94 -16.86
N PHE A 72 -35.67 59.93 -15.71
CA PHE A 72 -36.73 60.86 -15.35
C PHE A 72 -36.63 61.20 -13.85
N GLY A 73 -36.69 62.49 -13.53
CA GLY A 73 -36.74 63.06 -12.17
C GLY A 73 -38.18 63.33 -11.67
N PRO A 74 -38.42 64.37 -10.83
CA PRO A 74 -38.57 64.22 -9.38
C PRO A 74 -39.82 64.92 -8.76
N ASN A 75 -40.00 64.78 -7.42
CA ASN A 75 -40.68 65.63 -6.40
C ASN A 75 -41.38 64.72 -5.34
N ILE A 76 -41.54 65.00 -4.03
CA ILE A 76 -41.98 66.19 -3.26
C ILE A 76 -41.46 66.06 -1.79
N GLY A 77 -41.26 67.17 -1.05
CA GLY A 77 -40.77 67.19 0.36
C GLY A 77 -41.77 67.63 1.45
N ALA A 78 -41.35 67.57 2.72
CA ALA A 78 -41.88 68.31 3.90
C ALA A 78 -40.97 68.12 5.16
N SER A 79 -41.07 69.02 6.14
CA SER A 79 -40.04 69.37 7.16
C SER A 79 -40.49 69.40 8.64
N LEU A 80 -39.52 69.15 9.58
CA LEU A 80 -39.38 69.50 11.04
C LEU A 80 -39.95 68.56 12.15
N PRO A 81 -39.43 68.54 13.42
CA PRO A 81 -38.09 68.88 14.00
C PRO A 81 -37.45 67.84 14.98
N ASN A 82 -36.13 68.02 15.28
CA ASN A 82 -35.17 67.46 16.28
C ASN A 82 -35.66 66.77 17.59
N PRO A 83 -34.88 65.85 18.26
CA PRO A 83 -33.60 66.25 18.88
C PRO A 83 -32.47 65.20 19.19
N VAL A 84 -31.32 65.79 19.59
CA VAL A 84 -30.15 65.32 20.39
C VAL A 84 -29.10 64.39 19.78
N THR A 85 -27.93 64.99 19.59
CA THR A 85 -26.60 64.42 19.32
C THR A 85 -25.97 63.72 20.53
N PHE A 86 -25.29 62.59 20.30
CA PHE A 86 -24.01 62.26 20.94
C PHE A 86 -23.03 61.82 19.86
N GLY A 87 -21.91 62.53 19.75
CA GLY A 87 -20.93 62.35 18.68
C GLY A 87 -19.86 61.33 19.05
N THR A 88 -19.35 60.65 18.02
CA THR A 88 -17.99 60.13 17.99
C THR A 88 -17.42 60.42 16.60
N ARG A 89 -16.33 61.19 16.61
CA ARG A 89 -15.61 61.67 15.42
C ARG A 89 -14.96 60.49 14.72
N CYS A 90 -15.31 60.28 13.46
CA CYS A 90 -14.48 59.52 12.53
C CYS A 90 -13.58 60.54 11.82
N THR A 91 -12.34 60.69 12.27
CA THR A 91 -11.32 61.46 11.56
C THR A 91 -10.84 60.64 10.36
N SER A 92 -11.14 61.15 9.16
CA SER A 92 -10.61 60.71 7.89
C SER A 92 -9.08 60.83 7.86
N VAL A 93 -8.38 59.70 7.73
CA VAL A 93 -6.99 59.69 7.29
C VAL A 93 -6.98 59.61 5.76
N LEU A 94 -6.39 60.64 5.18
CA LEU A 94 -6.20 60.87 3.75
C LEU A 94 -5.57 59.64 3.08
N HIS A 95 -6.26 59.09 2.07
CA HIS A 95 -5.67 58.15 1.13
C HIS A 95 -4.62 58.87 0.28
N SER A 96 -3.35 58.46 0.40
CA SER A 96 -2.32 58.76 -0.58
C SER A 96 -2.66 58.05 -1.89
N LYS A 97 -3.11 58.81 -2.89
CA LYS A 97 -3.17 58.36 -4.28
C LYS A 97 -1.75 58.29 -4.83
N HIS A 98 -1.20 57.08 -4.92
CA HIS A 98 -0.35 56.60 -6.02
C HIS A 98 -0.02 55.11 -5.81
N ALA A 99 -0.88 54.25 -6.35
CA ALA A 99 -0.48 52.90 -6.75
C ALA A 99 -1.23 52.61 -8.06
N THR A 100 -0.47 52.37 -9.13
CA THR A 100 -0.97 51.72 -10.35
C THR A 100 -1.67 50.40 -9.98
N PRO A 101 -2.76 50.00 -10.67
CA PRO A 101 -3.45 48.76 -10.36
C PRO A 101 -2.55 47.59 -10.80
N GLY A 102 -1.74 47.08 -9.88
CA GLY A 102 -1.09 45.79 -10.03
C GLY A 102 -2.18 44.72 -9.98
N VAL A 103 -2.24 43.87 -11.00
CA VAL A 103 -3.07 42.66 -10.99
C VAL A 103 -2.63 41.84 -9.77
N ASN A 104 -3.51 41.70 -8.78
CA ASN A 104 -3.23 40.91 -7.59
C ASN A 104 -3.31 39.44 -8.01
N MET A 105 -2.17 38.79 -8.25
CA MET A 105 -2.12 37.41 -8.74
C MET A 105 -2.79 36.45 -7.75
N SER A 106 -3.51 35.45 -8.27
CA SER A 106 -4.09 34.39 -7.46
C SER A 106 -3.00 33.47 -6.88
N SER A 107 -3.35 32.68 -5.86
CA SER A 107 -2.40 31.73 -5.26
C SER A 107 -1.96 30.66 -6.26
N PHE A 108 -2.83 30.30 -7.20
CA PHE A 108 -2.51 29.42 -8.30
C PHE A 108 -1.52 30.06 -9.29
N GLU A 109 -1.74 31.32 -9.69
CA GLU A 109 -0.86 32.04 -10.62
C GLU A 109 0.56 32.20 -10.05
N VAL A 110 0.67 32.50 -8.75
CA VAL A 110 1.96 32.56 -8.06
C VAL A 110 2.66 31.19 -8.07
N ALA A 111 1.97 30.13 -7.67
CA ALA A 111 2.55 28.78 -7.68
C ALA A 111 2.93 28.31 -9.09
N GLN A 112 2.12 28.64 -10.10
CA GLN A 112 2.37 28.32 -11.50
C GLN A 112 3.59 29.05 -12.03
N SER A 113 3.72 30.35 -11.76
CA SER A 113 4.90 31.13 -12.15
C SER A 113 6.19 30.57 -11.55
N VAL A 114 6.15 30.09 -10.30
CA VAL A 114 7.31 29.47 -9.67
C VAL A 114 7.60 28.08 -10.26
N ALA A 115 6.57 27.27 -10.50
CA ALA A 115 6.73 25.97 -11.12
C ALA A 115 7.34 26.09 -12.52
N ASP A 116 6.92 27.07 -13.33
CA ASP A 116 7.45 27.29 -14.67
C ASP A 116 8.91 27.78 -14.63
N TYR A 117 9.24 28.68 -13.70
CA TYR A 117 10.64 29.07 -13.45
C TYR A 117 11.54 27.87 -13.09
N LEU A 118 11.02 26.92 -12.30
CA LEU A 118 11.77 25.73 -11.90
C LEU A 118 11.89 24.72 -13.05
N LYS A 119 10.86 24.54 -13.89
CA LYS A 119 10.90 23.66 -15.07
C LYS A 119 12.05 24.00 -16.01
N ASP A 120 12.35 25.29 -16.18
CA ASP A 120 13.45 25.75 -17.04
C ASP A 120 14.84 25.43 -16.45
N LYS A 121 14.92 25.12 -15.16
CA LYS A 121 16.19 24.85 -14.45
C LYS A 121 16.43 23.37 -14.17
N ILE A 122 15.41 22.53 -14.21
CA ILE A 122 15.50 21.12 -13.83
C ILE A 122 15.48 20.22 -15.06
N PRO A 123 16.32 19.17 -15.09
CA PRO A 123 16.41 18.28 -16.26
C PRO A 123 15.22 17.33 -16.39
N PHE A 124 14.44 17.13 -15.33
CA PHE A 124 13.28 16.24 -15.30
C PHE A 124 12.27 16.70 -14.25
N LEU A 125 11.03 16.21 -14.40
CA LEU A 125 9.98 16.42 -13.41
C LEU A 125 10.11 15.41 -12.25
N PRO A 126 10.01 15.86 -10.98
CA PRO A 126 10.02 14.98 -9.82
C PRO A 126 8.69 14.24 -9.65
N GLU A 127 8.76 12.98 -9.23
CA GLU A 127 7.60 12.15 -8.86
C GLU A 127 7.39 12.10 -7.33
N VAL A 128 8.46 12.34 -6.54
CA VAL A 128 8.43 12.30 -5.08
C VAL A 128 8.97 13.60 -4.49
N GLY A 129 8.20 14.22 -3.61
CA GLY A 129 8.61 15.36 -2.80
C GLY A 129 9.02 14.91 -1.40
N ILE A 130 10.10 15.46 -0.85
CA ILE A 130 10.57 15.14 0.49
C ILE A 130 10.85 16.45 1.24
N ILE A 131 10.27 16.60 2.43
CA ILE A 131 10.53 17.77 3.29
C ILE A 131 11.41 17.35 4.45
N CYS A 132 12.66 17.83 4.44
CA CYS A 132 13.64 17.56 5.48
C CYS A 132 13.41 18.51 6.66
N GLY A 133 13.03 17.94 7.81
CA GLY A 133 12.96 18.68 9.07
C GLY A 133 14.32 18.93 9.71
N SER A 134 14.28 19.51 10.91
CA SER A 134 15.47 19.77 11.73
C SER A 134 16.33 18.51 11.86
N GLY A 135 17.61 18.62 11.49
CA GLY A 135 18.58 17.52 11.57
C GLY A 135 18.48 16.43 10.49
N LEU A 136 17.60 16.59 9.48
CA LEU A 136 17.45 15.67 8.35
C LEU A 136 17.93 16.26 7.02
N GLY A 137 18.58 17.42 7.06
CA GLY A 137 19.15 18.07 5.87
C GLY A 137 20.20 17.24 5.14
N GLY A 138 20.85 16.30 5.82
CA GLY A 138 21.81 15.36 5.22
C GLY A 138 21.19 14.38 4.20
N LEU A 139 19.86 14.24 4.14
CA LEU A 139 19.19 13.45 3.10
C LEU A 139 19.52 13.94 1.69
N ALA A 140 19.81 15.24 1.53
CA ALA A 140 20.21 15.81 0.25
C ALA A 140 21.53 15.24 -0.29
N GLU A 141 22.40 14.72 0.57
CA GLU A 141 23.69 14.13 0.17
C GLU A 141 23.52 12.81 -0.60
N LEU A 142 22.38 12.12 -0.41
CA LEU A 142 22.06 10.88 -1.12
C LEU A 142 21.54 11.12 -2.54
N VAL A 143 21.20 12.37 -2.87
CA VAL A 143 20.63 12.72 -4.15
C VAL A 143 21.74 12.79 -5.20
N THR A 144 21.65 11.91 -6.19
CA THR A 144 22.57 11.86 -7.33
C THR A 144 22.09 12.77 -8.46
N GLU A 145 23.01 13.22 -9.31
CA GLU A 145 22.72 14.18 -10.41
C GLU A 145 21.98 15.44 -9.92
N ALA A 146 22.40 15.93 -8.75
CA ALA A 146 21.67 16.96 -8.04
C ALA A 146 21.72 18.33 -8.76
N THR A 147 20.55 18.91 -8.99
CA THR A 147 20.37 20.32 -9.34
C THR A 147 19.85 21.08 -8.11
N ILE A 148 20.66 22.01 -7.61
CA ILE A 148 20.35 22.77 -6.39
C ILE A 148 19.87 24.17 -6.77
N VAL A 149 18.69 24.56 -6.27
CA VAL A 149 18.13 25.91 -6.41
C VAL A 149 17.92 26.49 -5.02
N LYS A 150 18.58 27.60 -4.70
CA LYS A 150 18.43 28.26 -3.39
C LYS A 150 17.05 28.90 -3.28
N TYR A 151 16.47 28.90 -2.08
CA TYR A 151 15.19 29.58 -1.84
C TYR A 151 15.27 31.08 -2.19
N SER A 152 16.40 31.73 -1.90
CA SER A 152 16.68 33.14 -2.24
C SER A 152 16.59 33.45 -3.74
N ASP A 153 16.79 32.44 -4.59
CA ASP A 153 16.81 32.60 -6.05
C ASP A 153 15.41 32.39 -6.65
N ILE A 154 14.43 31.98 -5.84
CA ILE A 154 13.06 31.71 -6.26
C ILE A 154 12.18 32.88 -5.81
N LYS A 155 11.64 33.61 -6.78
CA LYS A 155 10.73 34.72 -6.49
C LYS A 155 9.51 34.21 -5.69
N GLU A 156 9.08 34.97 -4.69
CA GLU A 156 7.98 34.65 -3.76
C GLU A 156 8.26 33.53 -2.74
N PHE A 157 9.38 32.81 -2.83
CA PHE A 157 9.75 31.87 -1.78
C PHE A 157 10.19 32.61 -0.51
N PRO A 158 9.83 32.09 0.69
CA PRO A 158 10.38 32.59 1.94
C PRO A 158 11.82 32.09 2.16
N GLU A 159 12.53 32.73 3.09
CA GLU A 159 13.86 32.32 3.52
C GLU A 159 13.78 31.44 4.77
N SER A 160 14.64 30.43 4.89
CA SER A 160 14.72 29.66 6.14
C SER A 160 15.59 30.41 7.14
N THR A 161 15.02 30.83 8.27
CA THR A 161 15.76 31.58 9.31
C THR A 161 16.17 30.72 10.51
N VAL A 162 15.64 29.51 10.60
CA VAL A 162 15.90 28.56 11.69
C VAL A 162 17.23 27.82 11.48
N VAL A 163 18.05 27.75 12.54
CA VAL A 163 19.32 27.02 12.54
C VAL A 163 19.10 25.54 12.20
N GLY A 164 19.85 25.04 11.20
CA GLY A 164 19.74 23.67 10.68
C GLY A 164 18.94 23.54 9.38
N HIS A 165 18.35 24.62 8.87
CA HIS A 165 17.66 24.64 7.58
C HIS A 165 18.52 25.36 6.53
N ALA A 166 19.06 24.62 5.57
CA ALA A 166 20.03 25.13 4.60
C ALA A 166 19.43 26.06 3.54
N GLY A 167 18.11 25.97 3.29
CA GLY A 167 17.39 26.87 2.41
C GLY A 167 17.49 26.51 0.92
N ASN A 168 17.48 25.22 0.57
CA ASN A 168 17.65 24.75 -0.80
C ASN A 168 16.50 23.83 -1.25
N LEU A 169 16.09 23.97 -2.52
CA LEU A 169 15.44 22.89 -3.27
C LEU A 169 16.51 22.06 -3.96
N VAL A 170 16.52 20.76 -3.72
CA VAL A 170 17.47 19.81 -4.32
C VAL A 170 16.69 18.83 -5.20
N PHE A 171 16.85 18.96 -6.51
CA PHE A 171 16.29 18.04 -7.50
C PHE A 171 17.32 17.01 -7.87
N GLY A 172 16.94 15.76 -8.10
CA GLY A 172 17.90 14.73 -8.51
C GLY A 172 17.30 13.33 -8.50
N HIS A 173 18.16 12.32 -8.50
CA HIS A 173 17.76 10.93 -8.39
C HIS A 173 18.09 10.35 -7.01
N LEU A 174 17.09 9.73 -6.37
CA LEU A 174 17.26 9.00 -5.11
C LEU A 174 16.62 7.62 -5.26
N ALA A 175 17.40 6.56 -5.04
CA ALA A 175 16.94 5.17 -5.16
C ALA A 175 16.19 4.85 -6.47
N GLY A 176 16.62 5.44 -7.59
CA GLY A 176 16.01 5.26 -8.91
C GLY A 176 14.73 6.06 -9.16
N LYS A 177 14.42 7.04 -8.31
CA LYS A 177 13.25 7.92 -8.40
C LYS A 177 13.65 9.37 -8.63
N ASN A 178 12.86 10.09 -9.41
CA ASN A 178 13.04 11.54 -9.58
C ASN A 178 12.47 12.25 -8.36
N VAL A 179 13.33 12.93 -7.60
CA VAL A 179 12.95 13.54 -6.33
C VAL A 179 13.16 15.04 -6.33
N VAL A 180 12.39 15.73 -5.49
CA VAL A 180 12.66 17.09 -5.04
C VAL A 180 12.68 17.12 -3.52
N LEU A 181 13.79 17.58 -2.94
CA LEU A 181 13.96 17.73 -1.50
C LEU A 181 13.90 19.21 -1.12
N MET A 182 13.11 19.53 -0.10
CA MET A 182 13.22 20.76 0.66
C MET A 182 14.26 20.57 1.75
N GLN A 183 15.50 21.04 1.52
CA GLN A 183 16.59 21.00 2.48
C GLN A 183 16.45 22.17 3.47
N GLY A 184 15.43 22.04 4.31
CA GLY A 184 14.96 23.10 5.18
C GLY A 184 13.50 23.45 4.88
N ARG A 185 12.77 23.99 5.84
CA ARG A 185 11.34 24.32 5.71
C ARG A 185 11.07 25.69 6.29
N PHE A 186 9.80 26.06 6.28
CA PHE A 186 9.29 27.30 6.83
C PHE A 186 8.31 26.98 7.95
N HIS A 187 8.33 27.79 9.00
CA HIS A 187 7.44 27.65 10.14
C HIS A 187 6.59 28.92 10.28
N PRO A 188 5.30 28.79 10.65
CA PRO A 188 4.46 29.95 10.92
C PRO A 188 5.01 30.88 12.01
N TYR A 189 5.74 30.36 13.01
CA TYR A 189 6.33 31.19 14.07
C TYR A 189 7.45 32.11 13.58
N GLU A 190 8.03 31.87 12.40
CA GLU A 190 9.02 32.78 11.77
C GLU A 190 8.35 34.08 11.28
N GLY A 191 7.03 34.21 11.44
CA GLY A 191 6.25 35.38 11.02
C GLY A 191 5.71 35.27 9.59
N TYR A 192 5.89 34.13 8.94
CA TYR A 192 5.39 33.89 7.60
C TYR A 192 3.88 33.70 7.56
N GLU A 193 3.24 34.36 6.59
CA GLU A 193 1.87 34.06 6.21
C GLU A 193 1.74 32.61 5.75
N MET A 194 0.63 31.97 6.11
CA MET A 194 0.41 30.54 5.83
C MET A 194 0.51 30.21 4.34
N SER A 195 0.10 31.13 3.46
CA SER A 195 0.22 30.99 2.01
C SER A 195 1.66 30.86 1.52
N LYS A 196 2.62 31.52 2.19
CA LYS A 196 4.05 31.38 1.89
C LYS A 196 4.62 30.06 2.40
N VAL A 197 4.23 29.66 3.61
CA VAL A 197 4.67 28.39 4.21
C VAL A 197 4.30 27.19 3.32
N ILE A 198 3.11 27.21 2.70
CA ILE A 198 2.61 26.11 1.88
C ILE A 198 2.87 26.23 0.38
N LEU A 199 3.42 27.36 -0.08
CA LEU A 199 3.72 27.60 -1.50
C LEU A 199 4.57 26.48 -2.13
N PRO A 200 5.64 25.95 -1.49
CA PRO A 200 6.44 24.88 -2.07
C PRO A 200 5.62 23.61 -2.39
N ILE A 201 4.60 23.31 -1.60
CA ILE A 201 3.78 22.11 -1.78
C ILE A 201 2.88 22.24 -3.01
N ARG A 202 2.34 23.44 -3.24
CA ARG A 202 1.60 23.76 -4.47
C ARG A 202 2.50 23.69 -5.70
N VAL A 203 3.72 24.21 -5.58
CA VAL A 203 4.73 24.12 -6.65
C VAL A 203 5.09 22.66 -6.95
N MET A 204 5.37 21.84 -5.93
CA MET A 204 5.63 20.40 -6.09
C MET A 204 4.47 19.70 -6.82
N SER A 205 3.22 20.06 -6.50
CA SER A 205 2.04 19.53 -7.21
C SER A 205 2.05 19.86 -8.69
N LEU A 206 2.36 21.11 -9.06
CA LEU A 206 2.42 21.55 -10.45
C LEU A 206 3.62 21.00 -11.22
N LEU A 207 4.66 20.58 -10.50
CA LEU A 207 5.81 19.87 -11.03
C LEU A 207 5.57 18.37 -11.21
N GLY A 208 4.41 17.84 -10.78
CA GLY A 208 4.04 16.44 -11.00
C GLY A 208 4.36 15.48 -9.83
N VAL A 209 4.68 16.00 -8.64
CA VAL A 209 4.89 15.16 -7.46
C VAL A 209 3.59 14.43 -7.10
N GLU A 210 3.66 13.10 -7.02
CA GLU A 210 2.52 12.24 -6.67
C GLU A 210 2.54 11.81 -5.19
N THR A 211 3.74 11.73 -4.59
CA THR A 211 3.94 11.30 -3.21
C THR A 211 4.78 12.32 -2.45
N LEU A 212 4.28 12.77 -1.30
CA LEU A 212 4.99 13.66 -0.39
C LEU A 212 5.42 12.89 0.87
N ILE A 213 6.71 12.92 1.17
CA ILE A 213 7.28 12.46 2.44
C ILE A 213 7.55 13.68 3.32
N VAL A 214 6.90 13.75 4.47
CA VAL A 214 7.10 14.83 5.45
C VAL A 214 7.81 14.30 6.68
N THR A 215 8.93 14.92 7.06
CA THR A 215 9.75 14.50 8.20
C THR A 215 9.90 15.62 9.22
N ASN A 216 9.86 15.35 10.51
CA ASN A 216 10.10 16.40 11.52
C ASN A 216 10.80 15.88 12.77
N ALA A 217 11.36 16.81 13.54
CA ALA A 217 11.66 16.58 14.95
C ALA A 217 10.39 16.86 15.78
N ALA A 218 10.17 16.06 16.81
CA ALA A 218 9.02 16.18 17.69
C ALA A 218 9.37 15.85 19.15
N GLY A 219 8.68 16.53 20.07
CA GLY A 219 8.68 16.16 21.48
C GLY A 219 7.78 14.96 21.72
N GLY A 220 8.29 13.95 22.44
CA GLY A 220 7.52 12.77 22.83
C GLY A 220 6.56 13.10 23.97
N LEU A 221 5.25 12.97 23.70
CA LEU A 221 4.17 13.09 24.68
C LEU A 221 3.76 11.72 25.23
N ASN A 222 3.86 10.67 24.41
CA ASN A 222 3.62 9.31 24.86
C ASN A 222 4.79 8.83 25.76
N PRO A 223 4.55 8.43 27.03
CA PRO A 223 5.60 8.06 27.97
C PRO A 223 6.40 6.83 27.54
N GLU A 224 5.79 5.96 26.73
CA GLU A 224 6.44 4.75 26.20
C GLU A 224 7.48 5.08 25.13
N PHE A 225 7.39 6.25 24.49
CA PHE A 225 8.35 6.66 23.48
C PHE A 225 9.67 7.07 24.12
N LYS A 226 10.75 6.81 23.40
CA LYS A 226 12.13 7.13 23.82
C LYS A 226 12.73 8.15 22.87
N VAL A 227 13.68 8.93 23.39
CA VAL A 227 14.50 9.82 22.56
C VAL A 227 15.25 8.98 21.52
N GLY A 228 15.14 9.37 20.26
CA GLY A 228 15.67 8.66 19.11
C GLY A 228 14.71 7.66 18.46
N ASP A 229 13.49 7.47 18.99
CA ASP A 229 12.44 6.68 18.33
C ASP A 229 11.95 7.40 17.05
N MET A 230 11.58 6.61 16.05
CA MET A 230 10.96 7.10 14.82
C MET A 230 9.47 6.77 14.85
N MET A 231 8.63 7.79 14.94
CA MET A 231 7.17 7.64 14.94
C MET A 231 6.61 7.84 13.53
N ILE A 232 6.00 6.79 12.97
CA ILE A 232 5.10 6.92 11.83
C ILE A 232 3.87 7.73 12.24
N ILE A 233 3.58 8.80 11.50
CA ILE A 233 2.38 9.63 11.74
C ILE A 233 1.18 8.90 11.12
N LYS A 234 0.31 8.34 11.96
CA LYS A 234 -0.92 7.65 11.52
C LYS A 234 -2.09 8.61 11.34
N ASP A 235 -2.10 9.68 12.13
CA ASP A 235 -3.10 10.74 12.14
C ASP A 235 -2.52 12.02 12.76
N HIS A 236 -3.26 13.12 12.71
CA HIS A 236 -2.85 14.37 13.34
C HIS A 236 -3.96 15.15 14.04
N ILE A 237 -3.57 16.09 14.90
CA ILE A 237 -4.44 17.12 15.48
C ILE A 237 -3.87 18.50 15.10
N SER A 238 -4.65 19.31 14.40
CA SER A 238 -4.23 20.64 13.96
C SER A 238 -4.77 21.72 14.88
N LEU A 239 -4.01 22.17 15.89
CA LEU A 239 -4.46 23.26 16.76
C LEU A 239 -4.60 24.58 15.98
N LEU A 240 -3.69 24.83 15.04
CA LEU A 240 -3.80 25.96 14.11
C LEU A 240 -5.08 25.85 13.26
N GLY A 241 -5.39 24.66 12.75
CA GLY A 241 -6.60 24.43 11.96
C GLY A 241 -7.88 24.65 12.75
N LEU A 242 -7.94 24.15 13.99
CA LEU A 242 -9.08 24.31 14.89
C LEU A 242 -9.32 25.77 15.29
N THR A 243 -8.28 26.61 15.27
CA THR A 243 -8.35 28.05 15.59
C THR A 243 -8.45 28.95 14.35
N GLY A 244 -8.69 28.38 13.17
CA GLY A 244 -8.95 29.13 11.93
C GLY A 244 -7.70 29.48 11.11
N LYS A 245 -6.49 29.10 11.55
CA LYS A 245 -5.25 29.21 10.76
C LYS A 245 -5.01 27.98 9.86
N ASN A 246 -6.07 27.49 9.22
CA ASN A 246 -5.96 26.39 8.25
C ASN A 246 -5.46 26.93 6.89
N PRO A 247 -4.51 26.26 6.21
CA PRO A 247 -3.94 26.74 4.94
C PRO A 247 -4.94 26.80 3.77
N LEU A 248 -6.15 26.24 3.93
CA LEU A 248 -7.21 26.27 2.92
C LEU A 248 -8.27 27.35 3.18
N VAL A 249 -8.06 28.22 4.18
CA VAL A 249 -8.93 29.38 4.44
C VAL A 249 -8.75 30.42 3.33
N GLY A 250 -9.86 31.07 2.94
CA GLY A 250 -9.91 31.99 1.81
C GLY A 250 -10.62 31.40 0.58
N PRO A 251 -10.54 32.05 -0.60
CA PRO A 251 -11.03 31.52 -1.87
C PRO A 251 -10.38 30.18 -2.22
N ASN A 252 -11.14 29.26 -2.83
CA ASN A 252 -10.62 27.96 -3.24
C ASN A 252 -10.17 27.97 -4.69
N GLU A 253 -8.94 27.54 -4.94
CA GLU A 253 -8.42 27.27 -6.28
C GLU A 253 -8.79 25.84 -6.70
N SER A 254 -9.85 25.68 -7.50
CA SER A 254 -10.33 24.37 -7.94
C SER A 254 -9.31 23.57 -8.77
N GLN A 255 -8.32 24.24 -9.34
CA GLN A 255 -7.23 23.63 -10.11
C GLN A 255 -6.36 22.72 -9.24
N PHE A 256 -6.26 22.99 -7.93
CA PHE A 256 -5.56 22.11 -7.02
C PHE A 256 -6.47 21.03 -6.44
N GLY A 257 -7.71 21.37 -6.10
CA GLY A 257 -8.56 20.45 -5.36
C GLY A 257 -9.94 20.97 -4.99
N PRO A 258 -10.75 20.11 -4.37
CA PRO A 258 -12.12 20.45 -3.99
C PRO A 258 -12.12 21.39 -2.78
N ARG A 259 -13.16 22.23 -2.68
CA ARG A 259 -13.35 23.17 -1.56
C ARG A 259 -13.28 22.50 -0.18
N PHE A 260 -13.79 21.27 -0.07
CA PHE A 260 -13.87 20.51 1.17
C PHE A 260 -13.21 19.13 1.00
N PRO A 261 -11.88 19.05 1.10
CA PRO A 261 -11.17 17.78 0.95
C PRO A 261 -11.34 16.90 2.20
N PRO A 262 -11.63 15.59 2.06
CA PRO A 262 -11.71 14.68 3.18
C PRO A 262 -10.31 14.34 3.74
N MET A 263 -10.14 14.44 5.06
CA MET A 263 -8.87 14.17 5.75
C MET A 263 -8.72 12.71 6.24
N LYS A 264 -9.77 11.90 6.21
CA LYS A 264 -9.67 10.47 6.54
C LYS A 264 -8.67 9.78 5.59
N GLY A 265 -7.69 9.09 6.17
CA GLY A 265 -6.64 8.42 5.42
C GLY A 265 -5.65 9.39 4.76
N LEU A 266 -5.48 10.60 5.32
CA LEU A 266 -4.48 11.57 4.86
C LEU A 266 -3.08 10.94 4.82
N TYR A 267 -2.67 10.27 5.90
CA TYR A 267 -1.44 9.48 5.94
C TYR A 267 -1.72 8.11 5.34
N THR A 268 -1.17 7.86 4.16
CA THR A 268 -1.54 6.75 3.27
C THR A 268 -1.20 5.40 3.92
N LYS A 269 -2.21 4.54 4.13
CA LYS A 269 -2.05 3.27 4.85
C LYS A 269 -0.98 2.39 4.22
N GLU A 270 -0.98 2.29 2.89
CA GLU A 270 -0.01 1.48 2.15
C GLU A 270 1.43 1.93 2.38
N LEU A 271 1.66 3.24 2.53
CA LEU A 271 2.99 3.78 2.82
C LEU A 271 3.41 3.53 4.28
N ARG A 272 2.46 3.51 5.22
CA ARG A 272 2.72 3.15 6.63
C ARG A 272 3.07 1.68 6.80
N GLU A 273 2.36 0.78 6.11
CA GLU A 273 2.69 -0.65 6.14
C GLU A 273 4.03 -0.92 5.45
N LEU A 274 4.31 -0.26 4.32
CA LEU A 274 5.61 -0.31 3.66
C LEU A 274 6.76 0.13 4.59
N ALA A 275 6.54 1.19 5.36
CA ALA A 275 7.50 1.67 6.36
C ALA A 275 7.76 0.64 7.47
N LYS A 276 6.74 -0.10 7.93
CA LYS A 276 6.91 -1.19 8.91
C LYS A 276 7.70 -2.36 8.32
N GLU A 277 7.45 -2.74 7.08
CA GLU A 277 8.23 -3.77 6.38
C GLU A 277 9.71 -3.37 6.26
N ILE A 278 9.99 -2.10 5.93
CA ILE A 278 11.37 -1.59 5.83
C ILE A 278 12.05 -1.58 7.20
N ALA A 279 11.32 -1.26 8.26
CA ALA A 279 11.85 -1.31 9.61
C ALA A 279 12.24 -2.75 10.03
N MET A 280 11.46 -3.74 9.62
CA MET A 280 11.80 -5.15 9.82
C MET A 280 13.04 -5.58 9.04
N GLU A 281 13.16 -5.14 7.79
CA GLU A 281 14.34 -5.43 6.97
C GLU A 281 15.63 -4.81 7.56
N LEU A 282 15.49 -3.64 8.18
CA LEU A 282 16.59 -2.91 8.81
C LEU A 282 16.86 -3.32 10.26
N GLU A 283 16.09 -4.23 10.85
CA GLU A 283 16.19 -4.67 12.25
C GLU A 283 16.10 -3.50 13.26
N ILE A 284 15.15 -2.59 13.01
CA ILE A 284 14.92 -1.37 13.82
C ILE A 284 13.49 -1.27 14.36
N GLU A 285 12.71 -2.35 14.35
CA GLU A 285 11.33 -2.38 14.84
C GLU A 285 11.20 -1.91 16.29
N GLN A 286 12.22 -2.17 17.10
CA GLN A 286 12.33 -1.73 18.49
C GLN A 286 12.39 -0.21 18.68
N PHE A 287 12.67 0.55 17.62
CA PHE A 287 12.71 2.02 17.62
C PHE A 287 11.60 2.63 16.78
N LEU A 288 10.74 1.81 16.14
CA LEU A 288 9.66 2.28 15.29
C LEU A 288 8.36 2.34 16.09
N GLN A 289 7.76 3.53 16.13
CA GLN A 289 6.47 3.78 16.78
C GLN A 289 5.42 4.18 15.73
N GLU A 290 4.13 4.16 16.09
CA GLU A 290 3.05 4.64 15.24
C GLU A 290 1.99 5.40 16.06
N GLY A 291 1.83 6.70 15.78
CA GLY A 291 1.10 7.60 16.66
C GLY A 291 0.46 8.81 16.01
N VAL A 292 -0.22 9.62 16.82
CA VAL A 292 -0.90 10.87 16.44
C VAL A 292 0.02 12.05 16.69
N TYR A 293 0.27 12.85 15.65
CA TYR A 293 1.08 14.07 15.74
C TYR A 293 0.20 15.30 15.97
N VAL A 294 0.53 16.16 16.93
CA VAL A 294 -0.13 17.47 17.10
C VAL A 294 0.81 18.60 16.71
N ALA A 295 0.31 19.56 15.92
CA ALA A 295 1.05 20.78 15.61
C ALA A 295 0.49 21.97 16.37
N GLN A 296 1.38 22.67 17.06
CA GLN A 296 1.13 23.97 17.68
C GLN A 296 1.92 25.09 16.99
N MET A 297 1.68 26.34 17.38
CA MET A 297 2.29 27.50 16.70
C MET A 297 3.77 27.66 17.05
N GLY A 298 4.16 27.47 18.31
CA GLY A 298 5.48 27.85 18.80
C GLY A 298 5.69 29.38 18.87
N PRO A 299 6.92 29.88 19.08
CA PRO A 299 8.17 29.12 19.19
C PRO A 299 8.49 28.62 20.61
N ALA A 300 7.74 29.06 21.63
CA ALA A 300 7.89 28.52 22.98
C ALA A 300 7.52 27.03 23.01
N TYR A 301 8.32 26.24 23.73
CA TYR A 301 7.96 24.85 24.06
C TYR A 301 6.78 24.80 25.02
N GLU A 302 6.20 23.61 25.15
CA GLU A 302 5.00 23.38 25.96
C GLU A 302 5.32 23.46 27.46
N THR A 303 4.44 24.11 28.22
CA THR A 303 4.36 23.93 29.67
C THR A 303 3.87 22.52 30.02
N PRO A 304 4.12 22.00 31.24
CA PRO A 304 3.56 20.71 31.67
C PRO A 304 2.04 20.61 31.56
N SER A 305 1.32 21.71 31.80
CA SER A 305 -0.14 21.75 31.65
C SER A 305 -0.58 21.64 30.19
N GLU A 306 0.10 22.33 29.28
CA GLU A 306 -0.15 22.19 27.84
C GLU A 306 0.18 20.77 27.37
N ALA A 307 1.33 20.23 27.76
CA ALA A 307 1.73 18.86 27.42
C ALA A 307 0.70 17.81 27.89
N ASN A 308 0.22 17.93 29.13
CA ASN A 308 -0.84 17.05 29.65
C ASN A 308 -2.16 17.22 28.90
N PHE A 309 -2.53 18.46 28.52
CA PHE A 309 -3.69 18.69 27.66
C PHE A 309 -3.55 18.00 26.30
N LEU A 310 -2.39 18.13 25.64
CA LEU A 310 -2.12 17.51 24.35
C LEU A 310 -2.19 15.98 24.42
N ARG A 311 -1.68 15.38 25.50
CA ARG A 311 -1.83 13.94 25.78
C ARG A 311 -3.28 13.54 25.97
N MET A 312 -4.03 14.32 26.75
CA MET A 312 -5.43 14.04 27.06
C MET A 312 -6.30 14.03 25.81
N ILE A 313 -5.99 14.85 24.80
CA ILE A 313 -6.68 14.86 23.51
C ILE A 313 -6.17 13.78 22.53
N GLY A 314 -5.25 12.91 22.95
CA GLY A 314 -4.80 11.74 22.21
C GLY A 314 -3.56 11.94 21.34
N ALA A 315 -2.77 12.99 21.56
CA ALA A 315 -1.50 13.18 20.84
C ALA A 315 -0.36 12.34 21.46
N ASP A 316 0.43 11.71 20.59
CA ASP A 316 1.61 10.93 20.97
C ASP A 316 2.92 11.73 20.83
N ALA A 317 2.95 12.70 19.91
CA ALA A 317 4.08 13.59 19.70
C ALA A 317 3.61 15.01 19.33
N VAL A 318 4.38 16.03 19.72
CA VAL A 318 4.11 17.45 19.43
C VAL A 318 5.23 18.08 18.61
N GLY A 319 4.87 18.99 17.71
CA GLY A 319 5.82 19.90 17.10
C GLY A 319 5.15 21.13 16.49
N MET A 320 5.86 21.78 15.56
CA MET A 320 5.51 23.13 15.09
C MET A 320 5.41 23.24 13.56
N SER A 321 5.29 22.12 12.85
CA SER A 321 5.32 22.08 11.37
C SER A 321 4.38 21.00 10.79
N THR A 322 4.61 20.58 9.53
CA THR A 322 4.12 19.34 8.93
C THR A 322 2.63 19.29 8.57
N ILE A 323 1.72 19.62 9.50
CA ILE A 323 0.28 19.43 9.27
C ILE A 323 -0.24 20.29 8.12
N HIS A 324 0.18 21.56 8.03
CA HIS A 324 -0.26 22.45 6.97
C HIS A 324 0.30 22.03 5.60
N GLU A 325 1.52 21.48 5.54
CA GLU A 325 2.11 20.91 4.33
C GLU A 325 1.29 19.69 3.87
N ALA A 326 0.97 18.79 4.80
CA ALA A 326 0.20 17.57 4.54
C ALA A 326 -1.25 17.86 4.09
N VAL A 327 -1.92 18.83 4.71
CA VAL A 327 -3.28 19.27 4.33
C VAL A 327 -3.30 19.80 2.89
N VAL A 328 -2.29 20.59 2.51
CA VAL A 328 -2.20 21.18 1.16
C VAL A 328 -1.86 20.12 0.10
N ALA A 329 -0.99 19.17 0.44
CA ALA A 329 -0.69 18.01 -0.40
C ALA A 329 -1.93 17.13 -0.62
N ARG A 330 -2.72 16.89 0.44
CA ARG A 330 -3.98 16.14 0.36
C ARG A 330 -5.01 16.86 -0.52
N HIS A 331 -5.13 18.17 -0.37
CA HIS A 331 -5.98 18.98 -1.26
C HIS A 331 -5.55 18.82 -2.72
N ALA A 332 -4.24 18.73 -2.99
CA ALA A 332 -3.67 18.50 -4.32
C ALA A 332 -3.73 17.04 -4.81
N GLY A 333 -4.31 16.11 -4.05
CA GLY A 333 -4.44 14.70 -4.44
C GLY A 333 -3.19 13.84 -4.26
N MET A 334 -2.14 14.34 -3.60
CA MET A 334 -0.92 13.58 -3.33
C MET A 334 -1.14 12.48 -2.28
N LYS A 335 -0.37 11.39 -2.39
CA LYS A 335 -0.17 10.42 -1.31
C LYS A 335 0.83 10.99 -0.31
N ILE A 336 0.64 10.70 0.97
CA ILE A 336 1.46 11.31 2.04
C ILE A 336 1.95 10.21 2.98
N PHE A 337 3.26 10.24 3.25
CA PHE A 337 3.87 9.53 4.37
C PHE A 337 4.47 10.56 5.32
N GLY A 338 4.20 10.41 6.62
CA GLY A 338 4.70 11.30 7.66
C GLY A 338 5.51 10.54 8.70
N MET A 339 6.63 11.12 9.13
CA MET A 339 7.47 10.53 10.17
C MET A 339 8.06 11.61 11.08
N SER A 340 8.00 11.37 12.38
CA SER A 340 8.62 12.21 13.41
C SER A 340 9.79 11.46 14.04
N LEU A 341 10.93 12.14 14.18
CA LEU A 341 11.99 11.71 15.09
C LEU A 341 11.67 12.29 16.47
N ILE A 342 11.55 11.42 17.48
CA ILE A 342 11.36 11.85 18.86
C ILE A 342 12.70 12.38 19.39
N THR A 343 12.84 13.69 19.47
CA THR A 343 14.14 14.33 19.75
C THR A 343 14.37 14.66 21.21
N ASN A 344 13.29 14.74 21.98
CA ASN A 344 13.27 15.05 23.40
C ASN A 344 11.99 14.47 24.03
N LYS A 345 11.98 14.27 25.35
CA LYS A 345 10.74 14.00 26.09
C LYS A 345 10.14 15.31 26.57
N VAL A 346 8.83 15.47 26.42
CA VAL A 346 8.15 16.67 26.92
C VAL A 346 7.95 16.53 28.43
N ALA A 347 8.28 17.57 29.19
CA ALA A 347 8.05 17.60 30.64
C ALA A 347 6.54 17.57 30.93
N LEU A 348 6.12 16.68 31.83
CA LEU A 348 4.71 16.51 32.22
C LEU A 348 4.44 16.94 33.67
N ASP A 349 5.50 17.32 34.38
CA ASP A 349 5.48 17.78 35.75
C ASP A 349 6.38 19.02 35.85
N GLU A 350 5.96 20.01 36.65
CA GLU A 350 6.71 21.24 36.89
C GLU A 350 7.99 20.95 37.69
N ASP A 351 7.96 19.91 38.54
CA ASP A 351 9.11 19.48 39.34
C ASP A 351 10.11 18.61 38.53
N SER A 352 9.90 18.46 37.22
CA SER A 352 10.80 17.72 36.34
C SER A 352 12.08 18.47 36.06
N GLU A 353 13.24 17.79 36.14
CA GLU A 353 14.54 18.37 35.74
C GLU A 353 14.71 18.46 34.20
N VAL A 354 13.74 17.98 33.42
CA VAL A 354 13.82 17.95 31.95
C VAL A 354 13.59 19.36 31.38
N ILE A 355 14.63 19.94 30.77
CA ILE A 355 14.56 21.25 30.10
C ILE A 355 14.72 21.06 28.59
N CYS A 356 13.66 21.36 27.84
CA CYS A 356 13.68 21.30 26.38
C CYS A 356 14.51 22.45 25.79
N ASN A 357 15.45 22.13 24.90
CA ASN A 357 16.23 23.12 24.18
C ASN A 357 16.55 22.65 22.75
N HIS A 358 16.89 23.59 21.86
CA HIS A 358 17.14 23.29 20.44
C HIS A 358 18.46 22.52 20.20
N GLU A 359 19.44 22.64 21.10
CA GLU A 359 20.74 21.96 20.96
C GLU A 359 20.57 20.44 21.10
N GLU A 360 19.81 19.97 22.10
CA GLU A 360 19.46 18.55 22.29
C GLU A 360 18.76 17.97 21.05
N VAL A 361 17.87 18.76 20.44
CA VAL A 361 17.14 18.35 19.23
C VAL A 361 18.11 18.07 18.08
N LEU A 362 19.09 18.96 17.87
CA LEU A 362 20.09 18.80 16.83
C LEU A 362 21.02 17.61 17.11
N GLU A 363 21.45 17.41 18.37
CA GLU A 363 22.30 16.29 18.77
C GLU A 363 21.62 14.93 18.55
N THR A 364 20.37 14.78 18.99
CA THR A 364 19.62 13.52 18.80
C THR A 364 19.41 13.24 17.32
N SER A 365 19.11 14.28 16.54
CA SER A 365 18.96 14.15 15.10
C SER A 365 20.25 13.70 14.42
N ALA A 366 21.40 14.26 14.82
CA ALA A 366 22.69 13.82 14.31
C ALA A 366 22.98 12.35 14.63
N LYS A 367 22.64 11.88 15.84
CA LYS A 367 22.82 10.47 16.25
C LYS A 367 21.98 9.48 15.44
N ARG A 368 20.84 9.91 14.88
CA ARG A 368 19.93 9.07 14.08
C ARG A 368 19.94 9.38 12.58
N ALA A 369 20.76 10.32 12.13
CA ALA A 369 20.79 10.78 10.75
C ALA A 369 21.01 9.64 9.76
N GLU A 370 22.02 8.78 9.99
CA GLU A 370 22.37 7.71 9.05
C GLU A 370 21.30 6.62 8.91
N ILE A 371 20.64 6.23 10.01
CA ILE A 371 19.54 5.25 9.94
C ILE A 371 18.31 5.87 9.26
N MET A 372 18.02 7.15 9.51
CA MET A 372 16.92 7.85 8.85
C MET A 372 17.18 8.05 7.35
N LYS A 373 18.42 8.36 6.98
CA LYS A 373 18.89 8.41 5.59
C LYS A 373 18.60 7.09 4.88
N THR A 374 19.08 5.99 5.45
CA THR A 374 18.89 4.64 4.92
C THR A 374 17.40 4.26 4.83
N PHE A 375 16.62 4.59 5.87
CA PHE A 375 15.20 4.31 5.93
C PHE A 375 14.42 5.04 4.83
N VAL A 376 14.64 6.35 4.68
CA VAL A 376 13.96 7.15 3.66
C VAL A 376 14.40 6.75 2.26
N GLU A 377 15.69 6.46 2.04
CA GLU A 377 16.19 5.94 0.76
C GLU A 377 15.49 4.63 0.37
N LYS A 378 15.39 3.66 1.29
CA LYS A 378 14.65 2.41 1.07
C LYS A 378 13.16 2.65 0.81
N LEU A 379 12.55 3.57 1.55
CA LEU A 379 11.14 3.93 1.36
C LEU A 379 10.92 4.47 -0.05
N VAL A 380 11.73 5.43 -0.48
CA VAL A 380 11.69 6.02 -1.83
C VAL A 380 11.90 4.94 -2.90
N GLY A 381 12.91 4.08 -2.74
CA GLY A 381 13.19 3.01 -3.69
C GLY A 381 12.06 1.98 -3.85
N ARG A 382 11.14 1.89 -2.88
CA ARG A 382 9.95 1.02 -2.94
C ARG A 382 8.67 1.77 -3.33
N LEU A 383 8.69 3.08 -3.50
CA LEU A 383 7.51 3.84 -3.96
C LEU A 383 7.14 3.41 -5.39
N GLY A 384 5.86 3.06 -5.57
CA GLY A 384 5.34 2.55 -6.86
C GLY A 384 5.78 1.13 -7.21
N VAL A 385 6.69 0.51 -6.44
CA VAL A 385 7.10 -0.89 -6.59
C VAL A 385 6.11 -1.76 -5.82
N ARG A 386 5.10 -2.30 -6.51
CA ARG A 386 4.23 -3.32 -5.93
C ARG A 386 4.94 -4.66 -6.01
N MET A 387 5.41 -5.21 -4.89
CA MET A 387 6.04 -6.54 -4.86
C MET A 387 5.21 -7.57 -5.65
N GLY A 388 5.87 -8.25 -6.59
CA GLY A 388 5.23 -9.14 -7.56
C GLY A 388 4.68 -8.42 -8.80
N SER A 389 5.21 -7.23 -9.11
CA SER A 389 4.96 -6.52 -10.37
C SER A 389 5.82 -7.07 -11.51
N TYR A 390 5.55 -6.65 -12.75
CA TYR A 390 6.42 -6.95 -13.88
C TYR A 390 7.85 -6.45 -13.66
N VAL A 391 8.04 -5.31 -13.01
CA VAL A 391 9.37 -4.76 -12.70
C VAL A 391 10.12 -5.70 -11.75
N ASP A 392 9.46 -6.24 -10.73
CA ASP A 392 10.11 -7.18 -9.80
C ASP A 392 10.48 -8.50 -10.49
N ALA A 393 9.54 -9.05 -11.27
CA ALA A 393 9.79 -10.27 -12.01
C ALA A 393 10.91 -10.08 -13.03
N ASN A 394 10.95 -8.94 -13.73
CA ASN A 394 12.00 -8.63 -14.69
C ASN A 394 13.35 -8.40 -14.01
N GLY A 395 13.40 -7.65 -12.90
CA GLY A 395 14.62 -7.44 -12.13
C GLY A 395 15.21 -8.75 -11.58
N ALA A 396 14.35 -9.65 -11.08
CA ALA A 396 14.78 -10.98 -10.65
C ALA A 396 15.26 -11.84 -11.83
N ALA A 397 14.56 -11.80 -12.96
CA ALA A 397 14.96 -12.52 -14.18
C ALA A 397 16.30 -12.01 -14.73
N ASP A 398 16.53 -10.70 -14.76
CA ASP A 398 17.77 -10.09 -15.24
C ASP A 398 18.95 -10.44 -14.33
N TYR A 399 18.74 -10.41 -13.00
CA TYR A 399 19.74 -10.89 -12.06
C TYR A 399 20.09 -12.36 -12.31
N ILE A 400 19.10 -13.23 -12.49
CA ILE A 400 19.32 -14.64 -12.77
C ILE A 400 20.03 -14.83 -14.12
N LYS A 401 19.65 -14.11 -15.17
CA LYS A 401 20.31 -14.14 -16.50
C LYS A 401 21.77 -13.70 -16.41
N SER A 402 22.14 -12.84 -15.46
CA SER A 402 23.54 -12.49 -15.21
C SER A 402 24.37 -13.64 -14.63
N LYS A 403 23.72 -14.62 -13.98
CA LYS A 403 24.36 -15.79 -13.35
C LYS A 403 24.27 -17.05 -14.20
N VAL A 404 23.20 -17.18 -14.97
CA VAL A 404 22.84 -18.40 -15.71
C VAL A 404 22.78 -18.10 -17.20
N ARG A 405 23.61 -18.80 -17.98
CA ARG A 405 23.65 -18.64 -19.45
C ARG A 405 22.60 -19.46 -20.19
N GLN A 406 22.15 -20.56 -19.60
CA GLN A 406 21.22 -21.51 -20.20
C GLN A 406 19.77 -21.03 -20.05
N THR A 407 18.99 -21.14 -21.13
CA THR A 407 17.56 -20.81 -21.14
C THR A 407 16.75 -22.05 -20.76
N PRO A 408 16.09 -22.06 -19.58
CA PRO A 408 15.26 -23.20 -19.16
C PRO A 408 13.98 -23.27 -19.99
N GLN A 409 13.59 -24.49 -20.38
CA GLN A 409 12.35 -24.79 -21.10
C GLN A 409 11.25 -25.26 -20.15
N VAL A 410 11.65 -25.96 -19.08
CA VAL A 410 10.74 -26.51 -18.06
C VAL A 410 11.09 -25.98 -16.68
N GLY A 411 10.10 -25.40 -16.01
CA GLY A 411 10.18 -25.05 -14.59
C GLY A 411 9.63 -26.19 -13.74
N ILE A 412 10.31 -26.54 -12.66
CA ILE A 412 9.87 -27.60 -11.75
C ILE A 412 9.81 -27.03 -10.33
N ILE A 413 8.66 -27.12 -9.66
CA ILE A 413 8.51 -26.70 -8.27
C ILE A 413 8.43 -27.93 -7.37
N CYS A 414 9.47 -28.13 -6.56
CA CYS A 414 9.56 -29.23 -5.61
C CYS A 414 8.87 -28.86 -4.29
N GLY A 415 7.87 -29.65 -3.90
CA GLY A 415 7.27 -29.58 -2.58
C GLY A 415 8.05 -30.33 -1.50
N SER A 416 7.45 -30.43 -0.31
CA SER A 416 8.00 -31.14 0.84
C SER A 416 8.47 -32.55 0.46
N GLY A 417 9.74 -32.83 0.72
CA GLY A 417 10.37 -34.13 0.47
C GLY A 417 10.75 -34.44 -0.99
N LEU A 418 10.54 -33.51 -1.93
CA LEU A 418 10.90 -33.66 -3.36
C LEU A 418 12.10 -32.83 -3.78
N GLY A 419 12.77 -32.17 -2.84
CA GLY A 419 13.96 -31.37 -3.09
C GLY A 419 15.14 -32.17 -3.68
N LYS A 420 15.14 -33.50 -3.53
CA LYS A 420 16.18 -34.38 -4.10
C LYS A 420 16.18 -34.41 -5.63
N LEU A 421 15.08 -34.00 -6.29
CA LEU A 421 15.06 -33.87 -7.75
C LEU A 421 16.09 -32.84 -8.25
N ALA A 422 16.46 -31.86 -7.43
CA ALA A 422 17.49 -30.90 -7.78
C ALA A 422 18.91 -31.50 -7.78
N GLU A 423 19.15 -32.59 -7.03
CA GLU A 423 20.48 -33.22 -6.89
C GLU A 423 20.92 -33.98 -8.14
N ILE A 424 19.98 -34.33 -9.02
CA ILE A 424 20.21 -35.12 -10.23
C ILE A 424 20.28 -34.26 -11.49
N VAL A 425 20.14 -32.93 -11.33
CA VAL A 425 20.30 -31.98 -12.42
C VAL A 425 21.76 -31.98 -12.84
N SER A 426 22.01 -32.30 -14.10
CA SER A 426 23.36 -32.26 -14.69
C SER A 426 23.79 -30.84 -15.01
N ASP A 427 25.09 -30.58 -14.88
CA ASP A 427 25.71 -29.25 -15.02
C ASP A 427 25.01 -28.14 -14.20
N PRO A 428 24.82 -28.35 -12.88
CA PRO A 428 23.97 -27.48 -12.08
C PRO A 428 24.59 -26.09 -11.86
N VAL A 429 23.80 -25.05 -12.07
CA VAL A 429 24.07 -23.69 -11.58
C VAL A 429 23.05 -23.38 -10.51
N VAL A 430 23.51 -23.16 -9.29
CA VAL A 430 22.66 -22.92 -8.12
C VAL A 430 22.61 -21.42 -7.82
N VAL A 431 21.41 -20.86 -7.72
CA VAL A 431 21.15 -19.49 -7.28
C VAL A 431 20.28 -19.54 -6.03
N LYS A 432 20.77 -19.05 -4.90
CA LYS A 432 20.01 -19.06 -3.64
C LYS A 432 18.87 -18.04 -3.70
N TYR A 433 17.73 -18.35 -3.08
CA TYR A 433 16.63 -17.39 -2.97
C TYR A 433 17.06 -16.11 -2.26
N SER A 434 17.93 -16.23 -1.25
CA SER A 434 18.49 -15.10 -0.50
C SER A 434 19.28 -14.10 -1.35
N ASP A 435 19.79 -14.55 -2.50
CA ASP A 435 20.63 -13.72 -3.37
C ASP A 435 19.77 -12.96 -4.40
N ILE A 436 18.49 -13.33 -4.55
CA ILE A 436 17.54 -12.67 -5.44
C ILE A 436 16.73 -11.69 -4.61
N LYS A 437 17.01 -10.39 -4.75
CA LYS A 437 16.42 -9.30 -3.93
C LYS A 437 14.89 -9.37 -3.82
N GLN A 438 14.21 -9.81 -4.88
CA GLN A 438 12.75 -9.86 -4.94
C GLN A 438 12.14 -11.15 -4.39
N PHE A 439 12.94 -12.19 -4.13
CA PHE A 439 12.43 -13.47 -3.64
C PHE A 439 12.25 -13.46 -2.12
N PRO A 440 11.18 -14.09 -1.61
CA PRO A 440 11.06 -14.37 -0.18
C PRO A 440 12.05 -15.45 0.27
N ARG A 441 12.20 -15.62 1.58
CA ARG A 441 13.02 -16.68 2.18
C ARG A 441 12.16 -17.91 2.46
N SER A 442 12.70 -19.09 2.22
CA SER A 442 12.01 -20.32 2.62
C SER A 442 12.25 -20.58 4.11
N THR A 443 11.18 -20.70 4.90
CA THR A 443 11.28 -20.91 6.36
C THR A 443 10.83 -22.31 6.81
N VAL A 444 10.13 -23.03 5.93
CA VAL A 444 9.63 -24.39 6.18
C VAL A 444 10.76 -25.42 6.15
N VAL A 445 10.77 -26.33 7.13
CA VAL A 445 11.72 -27.44 7.20
C VAL A 445 11.62 -28.33 5.94
N GLY A 446 12.75 -28.72 5.38
CA GLY A 446 12.82 -29.51 4.14
C GLY A 446 12.81 -28.70 2.85
N HIS A 447 12.73 -27.36 2.93
CA HIS A 447 12.82 -26.47 1.77
C HIS A 447 14.18 -25.74 1.76
N ALA A 448 15.08 -26.18 0.88
CA ALA A 448 16.48 -25.72 0.87
C ALA A 448 16.66 -24.26 0.43
N GLY A 449 15.72 -23.72 -0.35
CA GLY A 449 15.74 -22.31 -0.74
C GLY A 449 16.63 -21.99 -1.94
N ASN A 450 16.66 -22.87 -2.96
CA ASN A 450 17.54 -22.73 -4.13
C ASN A 450 16.77 -22.81 -5.46
N LEU A 451 17.18 -22.01 -6.45
CA LEU A 451 16.92 -22.28 -7.86
C LEU A 451 18.11 -23.06 -8.44
N VAL A 452 17.85 -24.24 -8.98
CA VAL A 452 18.87 -25.11 -9.59
C VAL A 452 18.61 -25.20 -11.09
N PHE A 453 19.51 -24.62 -11.88
CA PHE A 453 19.46 -24.63 -13.33
C PHE A 453 20.38 -25.72 -13.88
N GLY A 454 20.00 -26.37 -14.97
CA GLY A 454 20.86 -27.34 -15.63
C GLY A 454 20.08 -28.20 -16.60
N LYS A 455 20.58 -29.41 -16.87
CA LYS A 455 19.92 -30.37 -17.74
C LYS A 455 19.33 -31.54 -16.97
N LEU A 456 18.11 -31.91 -17.32
CA LEU A 456 17.42 -33.06 -16.78
C LEU A 456 16.65 -33.75 -17.91
N ALA A 457 16.88 -35.06 -18.14
CA ALA A 457 16.29 -35.81 -19.25
C ALA A 457 16.48 -35.11 -20.63
N GLY A 458 17.65 -34.51 -20.87
CA GLY A 458 17.95 -33.79 -22.11
C GLY A 458 17.28 -32.42 -22.27
N LYS A 459 16.46 -31.98 -21.31
CA LYS A 459 15.82 -30.66 -21.30
C LYS A 459 16.59 -29.68 -20.41
N ASN A 460 16.65 -28.41 -20.81
CA ASN A 460 17.12 -27.37 -19.91
C ASN A 460 16.01 -27.07 -18.89
N VAL A 461 16.32 -27.18 -17.61
CA VAL A 461 15.35 -27.03 -16.52
C VAL A 461 15.78 -25.95 -15.53
N VAL A 462 14.79 -25.41 -14.82
CA VAL A 462 14.98 -24.69 -13.57
C VAL A 462 14.15 -25.36 -12.48
N VAL A 463 14.79 -25.79 -11.41
CA VAL A 463 14.17 -26.50 -10.28
C VAL A 463 14.15 -25.58 -9.07
N MET A 464 12.95 -25.28 -8.56
CA MET A 464 12.76 -24.66 -7.25
C MET A 464 12.89 -25.74 -6.17
N GLN A 465 14.06 -25.79 -5.51
CA GLN A 465 14.36 -26.70 -4.42
C GLN A 465 13.76 -26.15 -3.11
N GLY A 466 12.45 -26.35 -2.96
CA GLY A 466 11.62 -25.73 -1.95
C GLY A 466 10.78 -24.60 -2.52
N ARG A 467 9.58 -24.41 -2.00
CA ARG A 467 8.64 -23.33 -2.34
C ARG A 467 8.32 -22.45 -1.14
N PHE A 468 7.49 -21.44 -1.40
CA PHE A 468 6.92 -20.56 -0.40
C PHE A 468 5.45 -20.90 -0.18
N HIS A 469 4.94 -20.64 1.02
CA HIS A 469 3.54 -20.84 1.38
C HIS A 469 2.94 -19.56 1.95
N PRO A 470 1.63 -19.33 1.74
CA PRO A 470 0.96 -18.15 2.28
C PRO A 470 0.89 -18.15 3.81
N TYR A 471 0.86 -19.31 4.47
CA TYR A 471 0.90 -19.40 5.94
C TYR A 471 2.24 -18.93 6.55
N GLU A 472 3.31 -18.79 5.76
CA GLU A 472 4.59 -18.20 6.21
C GLU A 472 4.49 -16.67 6.37
N GLY A 473 3.31 -16.08 6.08
CA GLY A 473 3.05 -14.64 6.15
C GLY A 473 3.29 -13.90 4.83
N TYR A 474 3.69 -14.62 3.78
CA TYR A 474 3.97 -14.00 2.49
C TYR A 474 2.69 -13.66 1.71
N PRO A 475 2.58 -12.46 1.12
CA PRO A 475 1.48 -12.14 0.22
C PRO A 475 1.52 -13.03 -1.04
N MET A 476 0.35 -13.36 -1.58
CA MET A 476 0.21 -14.28 -2.74
C MET A 476 1.06 -13.89 -3.96
N ARG A 477 1.29 -12.59 -4.16
CA ARG A 477 2.14 -12.07 -5.24
C ARG A 477 3.62 -12.42 -5.06
N GLN A 478 4.12 -12.49 -3.83
CA GLN A 478 5.48 -12.98 -3.55
C GLN A 478 5.56 -14.50 -3.67
N VAL A 479 4.59 -15.22 -3.10
CA VAL A 479 4.52 -16.69 -3.18
C VAL A 479 4.59 -17.17 -4.64
N THR A 480 3.91 -16.45 -5.55
CA THR A 480 3.82 -16.81 -6.97
C THR A 480 4.79 -16.06 -7.89
N LEU A 481 5.62 -15.14 -7.36
CA LEU A 481 6.61 -14.40 -8.15
C LEU A 481 7.54 -15.32 -8.95
N PRO A 482 8.05 -16.44 -8.40
CA PRO A 482 8.95 -17.32 -9.16
C PRO A 482 8.37 -17.82 -10.47
N VAL A 483 7.05 -18.03 -10.56
CA VAL A 483 6.39 -18.47 -11.80
C VAL A 483 6.47 -17.39 -12.88
N ARG A 484 6.31 -16.11 -12.51
CA ARG A 484 6.50 -14.99 -13.44
C ARG A 484 7.95 -14.87 -13.90
N VAL A 485 8.89 -15.08 -12.97
CA VAL A 485 10.32 -15.08 -13.28
C VAL A 485 10.66 -16.22 -14.24
N MET A 486 10.18 -17.45 -13.99
CA MET A 486 10.34 -18.59 -14.89
C MET A 486 9.83 -18.28 -16.29
N LYS A 487 8.65 -17.64 -16.42
CA LYS A 487 8.13 -17.18 -17.72
C LYS A 487 9.10 -16.23 -18.43
N LEU A 488 9.66 -15.24 -17.73
CA LEU A 488 10.60 -14.26 -18.29
C LEU A 488 11.99 -14.85 -18.59
N LEU A 489 12.32 -15.99 -17.98
CA LEU A 489 13.52 -16.77 -18.28
C LEU A 489 13.35 -17.69 -19.50
N GLY A 490 12.13 -17.84 -20.02
CA GLY A 490 11.85 -18.65 -21.22
C GLY A 490 11.19 -20.00 -20.94
N VAL A 491 10.77 -20.28 -19.69
CA VAL A 491 10.01 -21.51 -19.38
C VAL A 491 8.69 -21.50 -20.15
N GLU A 492 8.33 -22.64 -20.73
CA GLU A 492 7.08 -22.85 -21.45
C GLU A 492 6.16 -23.84 -20.74
N THR A 493 6.74 -24.78 -19.99
CA THR A 493 6.00 -25.78 -19.20
C THR A 493 6.39 -25.73 -17.73
N LEU A 494 5.41 -25.73 -16.85
CA LEU A 494 5.58 -25.80 -15.40
C LEU A 494 5.12 -27.17 -14.88
N ILE A 495 6.00 -27.86 -14.16
CA ILE A 495 5.70 -29.06 -13.38
C ILE A 495 5.64 -28.67 -11.90
N VAL A 496 4.50 -28.87 -11.25
CA VAL A 496 4.31 -28.53 -9.83
C VAL A 496 4.07 -29.79 -9.02
N THR A 497 4.86 -29.99 -7.95
CA THR A 497 4.76 -31.20 -7.12
C THR A 497 4.46 -30.84 -5.67
N ASN A 498 3.61 -31.59 -4.98
CA ASN A 498 3.35 -31.34 -3.56
C ASN A 498 3.17 -32.63 -2.76
N ALA A 499 3.26 -32.50 -1.44
CA ALA A 499 2.67 -33.46 -0.53
C ALA A 499 1.21 -33.05 -0.27
N ALA A 500 0.32 -34.03 -0.16
CA ALA A 500 -1.09 -33.81 0.12
C ALA A 500 -1.65 -34.91 1.04
N GLY A 501 -2.62 -34.53 1.86
CA GLY A 501 -3.44 -35.48 2.59
C GLY A 501 -4.57 -36.01 1.70
N SER A 502 -4.86 -37.31 1.77
CA SER A 502 -5.97 -37.89 1.02
C SER A 502 -7.32 -37.64 1.69
N LEU A 503 -8.29 -37.14 0.93
CA LEU A 503 -9.72 -37.12 1.28
C LEU A 503 -10.48 -38.29 0.65
N ASN A 504 -9.92 -38.85 -0.43
CA ASN A 504 -10.49 -39.99 -1.12
C ASN A 504 -10.11 -41.30 -0.37
N PRO A 505 -11.09 -42.10 0.10
CA PRO A 505 -10.82 -43.30 0.88
C PRO A 505 -10.15 -44.43 0.07
N ASP A 506 -10.21 -44.37 -1.26
CA ASP A 506 -9.61 -45.39 -2.12
C ASP A 506 -8.11 -45.16 -2.33
N TYR A 507 -7.61 -43.97 -2.02
CA TYR A 507 -6.20 -43.65 -2.14
C TYR A 507 -5.44 -44.11 -0.91
N LYS A 508 -4.16 -44.41 -1.08
CA LYS A 508 -3.28 -44.91 -0.02
C LYS A 508 -2.09 -43.97 0.18
N VAL A 509 -1.52 -44.00 1.38
CA VAL A 509 -0.25 -43.32 1.66
C VAL A 509 0.82 -43.88 0.72
N GLY A 510 1.49 -42.98 0.00
CA GLY A 510 2.46 -43.31 -1.03
C GLY A 510 1.89 -43.39 -2.45
N ASP A 511 0.59 -43.18 -2.67
CA ASP A 511 0.01 -43.03 -4.00
C ASP A 511 0.47 -41.71 -4.64
N LEU A 512 0.57 -41.70 -5.97
CA LEU A 512 0.84 -40.51 -6.77
C LEU A 512 -0.46 -40.08 -7.44
N MET A 513 -0.96 -38.87 -7.16
CA MET A 513 -2.16 -38.34 -7.78
C MET A 513 -1.82 -37.29 -8.83
N ILE A 514 -2.12 -37.56 -10.09
CA ILE A 514 -2.17 -36.54 -11.15
C ILE A 514 -3.32 -35.58 -10.83
N ILE A 515 -3.01 -34.28 -10.76
CA ILE A 515 -4.03 -33.26 -10.49
C ILE A 515 -4.74 -32.95 -11.82
N LYS A 516 -6.02 -33.35 -11.93
CA LYS A 516 -6.85 -33.05 -13.12
C LYS A 516 -7.54 -31.69 -13.03
N ASP A 517 -7.84 -31.25 -11.80
CA ASP A 517 -8.49 -29.98 -11.50
C ASP A 517 -8.16 -29.54 -10.06
N HIS A 518 -8.50 -28.29 -9.72
CA HIS A 518 -8.38 -27.83 -8.35
C HIS A 518 -9.58 -27.04 -7.85
N ILE A 519 -9.71 -26.98 -6.52
CA ILE A 519 -10.54 -26.01 -5.80
C ILE A 519 -9.61 -25.08 -5.05
N SER A 520 -9.67 -23.77 -5.31
CA SER A 520 -8.85 -22.78 -4.62
C SER A 520 -9.69 -22.03 -3.59
N LEU A 521 -9.73 -22.51 -2.34
CA LEU A 521 -10.49 -21.85 -1.27
C LEU A 521 -9.93 -20.45 -0.97
N LEU A 522 -8.61 -20.27 -1.04
CA LEU A 522 -7.98 -18.94 -0.96
C LEU A 522 -8.47 -18.03 -2.09
N GLY A 523 -8.51 -18.54 -3.32
CA GLY A 523 -8.98 -17.77 -4.47
C GLY A 523 -10.45 -17.34 -4.34
N MET A 524 -11.31 -18.23 -3.84
CA MET A 524 -12.74 -17.97 -3.62
C MET A 524 -13.00 -16.93 -2.54
N THR A 525 -12.09 -16.79 -1.57
CA THR A 525 -12.19 -15.83 -0.45
C THR A 525 -11.44 -14.52 -0.70
N GLY A 526 -10.92 -14.32 -1.91
CA GLY A 526 -10.28 -13.06 -2.34
C GLY A 526 -8.75 -13.05 -2.22
N LEU A 527 -8.13 -14.10 -1.70
CA LEU A 527 -6.67 -14.28 -1.70
C LEU A 527 -6.19 -14.92 -3.02
N ASN A 528 -6.65 -14.38 -4.16
CA ASN A 528 -6.20 -14.81 -5.48
C ASN A 528 -4.95 -14.00 -5.90
N PRO A 529 -3.86 -14.64 -6.40
CA PRO A 529 -2.63 -13.93 -6.79
C PRO A 529 -2.83 -12.87 -7.89
N LEU A 530 -3.95 -12.93 -8.63
CA LEU A 530 -4.29 -12.00 -9.71
C LEU A 530 -5.13 -10.78 -9.25
N VAL A 531 -5.45 -10.68 -7.94
CA VAL A 531 -6.16 -9.52 -7.37
C VAL A 531 -5.30 -8.26 -7.46
N GLY A 532 -5.94 -7.13 -7.83
CA GLY A 532 -5.28 -5.85 -8.11
C GLY A 532 -5.20 -5.55 -9.62
N PRO A 533 -4.45 -4.51 -10.05
CA PRO A 533 -4.23 -4.18 -11.46
C PRO A 533 -3.59 -5.34 -12.21
N ASN A 534 -4.02 -5.52 -13.46
CA ASN A 534 -3.47 -6.50 -14.37
C ASN A 534 -2.32 -5.93 -15.20
N ASP A 535 -1.32 -6.75 -15.51
CA ASP A 535 -0.27 -6.41 -16.45
C ASP A 535 -0.42 -7.28 -17.71
N GLU A 536 -0.91 -6.67 -18.78
CA GLU A 536 -1.24 -7.36 -20.04
C GLU A 536 -0.02 -8.03 -20.69
N ARG A 537 1.22 -7.63 -20.34
CA ARG A 537 2.45 -8.30 -20.82
C ARG A 537 2.56 -9.74 -20.33
N PHE A 538 1.90 -10.06 -19.22
CA PHE A 538 1.86 -11.41 -18.69
C PHE A 538 0.64 -12.20 -19.18
N GLY A 539 -0.50 -11.55 -19.40
CA GLY A 539 -1.73 -12.23 -19.80
C GLY A 539 -2.98 -11.40 -19.52
N PRO A 540 -4.15 -11.93 -19.91
CA PRO A 540 -5.38 -11.16 -19.91
C PRO A 540 -5.91 -10.94 -18.50
N ARG A 541 -6.69 -9.86 -18.32
CA ARG A 541 -7.35 -9.54 -17.04
C ARG A 541 -8.18 -10.68 -16.46
N PHE A 542 -8.89 -11.41 -17.32
CA PHE A 542 -9.81 -12.48 -16.94
C PHE A 542 -9.42 -13.79 -17.64
N PRO A 543 -8.40 -14.51 -17.15
CA PRO A 543 -7.98 -15.78 -17.73
C PRO A 543 -9.00 -16.89 -17.42
N ALA A 544 -9.35 -17.70 -18.43
CA ALA A 544 -10.13 -18.91 -18.21
C ALA A 544 -9.28 -19.99 -17.51
N MET A 545 -9.81 -20.59 -16.44
CA MET A 545 -9.13 -21.65 -15.69
C MET A 545 -9.42 -23.06 -16.22
N THR A 546 -10.27 -23.19 -17.25
CA THR A 546 -10.47 -24.48 -17.92
C THR A 546 -9.18 -24.98 -18.55
N ASN A 547 -8.94 -26.30 -18.45
CA ASN A 547 -7.70 -26.93 -18.91
C ASN A 547 -6.44 -26.22 -18.34
N ILE A 548 -6.48 -25.82 -17.05
CA ILE A 548 -5.31 -25.31 -16.33
C ILE A 548 -4.23 -26.38 -16.28
N TYR A 549 -4.58 -27.58 -15.82
CA TYR A 549 -3.74 -28.77 -15.92
C TYR A 549 -3.91 -29.37 -17.32
N THR A 550 -2.86 -29.19 -18.12
CA THR A 550 -2.90 -29.43 -19.57
C THR A 550 -3.18 -30.90 -19.85
N LYS A 551 -4.29 -31.19 -20.54
CA LYS A 551 -4.71 -32.57 -20.85
C LYS A 551 -3.59 -33.40 -21.48
N GLU A 552 -2.87 -32.84 -22.46
CA GLU A 552 -1.73 -33.51 -23.11
C GLU A 552 -0.69 -34.01 -22.10
N LEU A 553 -0.31 -33.18 -21.13
CA LEU A 553 0.68 -33.54 -20.11
C LEU A 553 0.15 -34.61 -19.16
N ARG A 554 -1.15 -34.62 -18.85
CA ARG A 554 -1.77 -35.68 -18.03
C ARG A 554 -1.77 -37.02 -18.75
N GLU A 555 -1.98 -37.04 -20.07
CA GLU A 555 -1.93 -38.28 -20.85
C GLU A 555 -0.48 -38.79 -20.99
N ILE A 556 0.51 -37.91 -21.15
CA ILE A 556 1.93 -38.29 -21.07
C ILE A 556 2.22 -38.94 -19.70
N ALA A 557 1.73 -38.35 -18.61
CA ALA A 557 1.93 -38.86 -17.25
C ALA A 557 1.34 -40.26 -17.05
N LYS A 558 0.17 -40.54 -17.61
CA LYS A 558 -0.44 -41.88 -17.60
C LYS A 558 0.38 -42.89 -18.41
N ALA A 559 0.87 -42.49 -19.58
CA ALA A 559 1.73 -43.35 -20.41
C ALA A 559 3.05 -43.70 -19.70
N VAL A 560 3.70 -42.72 -19.06
CA VAL A 560 4.90 -42.94 -18.23
C VAL A 560 4.57 -43.86 -17.05
N GLY A 561 3.42 -43.66 -16.41
CA GLY A 561 2.92 -44.54 -15.36
C GLY A 561 2.81 -46.00 -15.79
N ALA A 562 2.29 -46.25 -16.99
CA ALA A 562 2.16 -47.58 -17.55
C ALA A 562 3.51 -48.23 -17.90
N GLU A 563 4.44 -47.45 -18.47
CA GLU A 563 5.79 -47.93 -18.75
C GLU A 563 6.57 -48.27 -17.47
N MET A 564 6.33 -47.53 -16.39
CA MET A 564 6.92 -47.77 -15.09
C MET A 564 6.20 -48.87 -14.28
N GLN A 565 5.07 -49.39 -14.76
CA GLN A 565 4.23 -50.38 -14.07
C GLN A 565 3.76 -49.89 -12.68
N ILE A 566 3.35 -48.63 -12.59
CA ILE A 566 2.90 -47.98 -11.35
C ILE A 566 1.40 -47.67 -11.32
N GLU A 567 0.62 -48.19 -12.28
CA GLU A 567 -0.82 -47.92 -12.41
C GLU A 567 -1.59 -48.26 -11.13
N ASP A 568 -1.15 -49.27 -10.38
CA ASP A 568 -1.76 -49.69 -9.12
C ASP A 568 -1.77 -48.60 -8.04
N PHE A 569 -0.86 -47.62 -8.12
CA PHE A 569 -0.75 -46.50 -7.18
C PHE A 569 -0.64 -45.13 -7.87
N LEU A 570 -0.94 -45.06 -9.18
CA LEU A 570 -1.10 -43.81 -9.92
C LEU A 570 -2.59 -43.46 -10.02
N ARG A 571 -2.96 -42.30 -9.48
CA ARG A 571 -4.33 -41.80 -9.38
C ARG A 571 -4.51 -40.55 -10.22
N GLU A 572 -5.77 -40.14 -10.43
CA GLU A 572 -6.11 -38.87 -11.06
C GLU A 572 -7.31 -38.22 -10.36
N GLY A 573 -7.13 -37.02 -9.81
CA GLY A 573 -8.08 -36.44 -8.86
C GLY A 573 -8.05 -34.91 -8.76
N VAL A 574 -8.98 -34.37 -7.98
CA VAL A 574 -9.15 -32.94 -7.70
C VAL A 574 -8.37 -32.56 -6.44
N TYR A 575 -7.51 -31.56 -6.55
CA TYR A 575 -6.74 -31.01 -5.42
C TYR A 575 -7.44 -29.79 -4.82
N VAL A 576 -7.62 -29.72 -3.50
CA VAL A 576 -8.05 -28.49 -2.83
C VAL A 576 -6.88 -27.79 -2.16
N ALA A 577 -6.75 -26.49 -2.43
CA ALA A 577 -5.76 -25.62 -1.79
C ALA A 577 -6.41 -24.82 -0.66
N GLU A 578 -5.88 -25.00 0.55
CA GLU A 578 -6.27 -24.27 1.76
C GLU A 578 -5.08 -23.51 2.38
N MET A 579 -5.36 -22.67 3.38
CA MET A 579 -4.35 -21.73 3.91
C MET A 579 -3.33 -22.44 4.81
N GLY A 580 -3.76 -23.36 5.67
CA GLY A 580 -2.95 -23.86 6.79
C GLY A 580 -2.66 -22.77 7.84
N PRO A 581 -1.68 -22.97 8.74
CA PRO A 581 -0.78 -24.13 8.85
C PRO A 581 -1.35 -25.27 9.71
N THR A 582 -2.52 -25.07 10.32
CA THR A 582 -3.23 -26.16 11.01
C THR A 582 -3.71 -27.18 9.98
N TYR A 583 -3.56 -28.47 10.27
CA TYR A 583 -4.25 -29.51 9.53
C TYR A 583 -5.77 -29.43 9.78
N GLU A 584 -6.51 -30.13 8.94
CA GLU A 584 -7.96 -30.07 8.88
C GLU A 584 -8.59 -30.77 10.08
N THR A 585 -9.65 -30.17 10.62
CA THR A 585 -10.59 -30.86 11.50
C THR A 585 -11.41 -31.89 10.72
N ILE A 586 -12.05 -32.83 11.42
CA ILE A 586 -12.95 -33.82 10.79
C ILE A 586 -14.09 -33.13 10.02
N ALA A 587 -14.64 -32.04 10.55
CA ALA A 587 -15.71 -31.29 9.90
C ALA A 587 -15.23 -30.62 8.60
N GLU A 588 -14.04 -30.01 8.63
CA GLU A 588 -13.40 -29.45 7.45
C GLU A 588 -13.10 -30.55 6.43
N ALA A 589 -12.50 -31.68 6.83
CA ALA A 589 -12.23 -32.81 5.96
C ALA A 589 -13.49 -33.36 5.27
N ARG A 590 -14.59 -33.54 6.02
CA ARG A 590 -15.89 -33.94 5.47
C ARG A 590 -16.42 -32.90 4.48
N PHE A 591 -16.30 -31.61 4.80
CA PHE A 591 -16.69 -30.53 3.90
C PHE A 591 -15.87 -30.54 2.60
N LEU A 592 -14.54 -30.63 2.69
CA LEU A 592 -13.63 -30.67 1.54
C LEU A 592 -13.93 -31.86 0.63
N ARG A 593 -14.19 -33.03 1.23
CA ARG A 593 -14.62 -34.22 0.48
C ARG A 593 -15.98 -34.02 -0.17
N MET A 594 -16.95 -33.44 0.54
CA MET A 594 -18.30 -33.16 0.04
C MET A 594 -18.29 -32.23 -1.18
N ILE A 595 -17.39 -31.25 -1.22
CA ILE A 595 -17.25 -30.35 -2.38
C ILE A 595 -16.46 -30.97 -3.55
N GLY A 596 -16.07 -32.25 -3.44
CA GLY A 596 -15.50 -33.03 -4.53
C GLY A 596 -13.97 -33.03 -4.60
N ALA A 597 -13.26 -32.69 -3.51
CA ALA A 597 -11.81 -32.81 -3.45
C ALA A 597 -11.37 -34.25 -3.13
N ASP A 598 -10.34 -34.72 -3.83
CA ASP A 598 -9.70 -36.03 -3.61
C ASP A 598 -8.49 -35.93 -2.68
N ALA A 599 -7.78 -34.80 -2.72
CA ALA A 599 -6.63 -34.53 -1.85
C ALA A 599 -6.57 -33.05 -1.45
N ALA A 600 -6.06 -32.76 -0.26
CA ALA A 600 -5.93 -31.41 0.28
C ALA A 600 -4.47 -31.05 0.58
N GLY A 601 -4.14 -29.76 0.45
CA GLY A 601 -2.88 -29.23 0.91
C GLY A 601 -2.79 -27.71 0.81
N MET A 602 -1.59 -27.19 1.09
CA MET A 602 -1.41 -25.77 1.42
C MET A 602 -0.62 -24.98 0.36
N SER A 603 -0.59 -25.45 -0.90
CA SER A 603 0.26 -24.87 -1.96
C SER A 603 -0.35 -25.00 -3.37
N THR A 604 0.46 -24.87 -4.42
CA THR A 604 0.20 -25.36 -5.79
C THR A 604 -0.86 -24.60 -6.60
N ALA A 605 -2.11 -24.49 -6.14
CA ALA A 605 -3.20 -23.92 -6.94
C ALA A 605 -2.89 -22.49 -7.40
N HIS A 606 -2.30 -21.67 -6.53
CA HIS A 606 -1.91 -20.29 -6.85
C HIS A 606 -0.74 -20.20 -7.82
N GLU A 607 0.24 -21.11 -7.75
CA GLU A 607 1.32 -21.22 -8.73
C GLU A 607 0.74 -21.58 -10.11
N ALA A 608 -0.19 -22.54 -10.16
CA ALA A 608 -0.88 -22.96 -11.37
C ALA A 608 -1.73 -21.84 -11.99
N ILE A 609 -2.45 -21.06 -11.18
CA ILE A 609 -3.26 -19.91 -11.63
C ILE A 609 -2.36 -18.87 -12.33
N VAL A 610 -1.22 -18.54 -11.73
CA VAL A 610 -0.27 -17.57 -12.31
C VAL A 610 0.41 -18.12 -13.56
N ALA A 611 0.71 -19.42 -13.58
CA ALA A 611 1.28 -20.10 -14.76
C ALA A 611 0.30 -20.07 -15.94
N LYS A 612 -0.98 -20.40 -15.70
CA LYS A 612 -2.04 -20.33 -16.71
C LYS A 612 -2.23 -18.90 -17.23
N HIS A 613 -2.26 -17.91 -16.34
CA HIS A 613 -2.30 -16.51 -16.74
C HIS A 613 -1.08 -16.15 -17.60
N ALA A 614 0.11 -16.66 -17.29
CA ALA A 614 1.35 -16.44 -18.05
C ALA A 614 1.41 -17.19 -19.40
N GLY A 615 0.38 -17.98 -19.73
CA GLY A 615 0.35 -18.83 -20.91
C GLY A 615 1.32 -20.01 -20.84
N LEU A 616 1.70 -20.48 -19.64
CA LEU A 616 2.49 -21.70 -19.47
C LEU A 616 1.58 -22.93 -19.55
N LYS A 617 2.08 -24.03 -20.11
CA LYS A 617 1.47 -25.35 -19.92
C LYS A 617 1.75 -25.81 -18.49
N VAL A 618 0.79 -26.45 -17.83
CA VAL A 618 0.94 -26.87 -16.43
C VAL A 618 0.65 -28.36 -16.29
N PHE A 619 1.56 -29.08 -15.66
CA PHE A 619 1.33 -30.40 -15.09
C PHE A 619 1.52 -30.30 -13.57
N ALA A 620 0.67 -30.98 -12.81
CA ALA A 620 0.87 -31.04 -11.37
C ALA A 620 0.51 -32.40 -10.80
N MET A 621 1.20 -32.78 -9.73
CA MET A 621 0.96 -34.04 -9.04
C MET A 621 1.17 -33.90 -7.53
N SER A 622 0.38 -34.67 -6.80
CA SER A 622 0.47 -34.81 -5.35
C SER A 622 1.04 -36.19 -5.00
N LEU A 623 1.98 -36.24 -4.07
CA LEU A 623 2.27 -37.45 -3.32
C LEU A 623 1.31 -37.50 -2.13
N ILE A 624 0.52 -38.56 -2.03
CA ILE A 624 -0.35 -38.78 -0.88
C ILE A 624 0.51 -39.18 0.31
N THR A 625 0.67 -38.27 1.28
CA THR A 625 1.60 -38.45 2.39
C THR A 625 0.96 -38.95 3.67
N ASN A 626 -0.35 -38.75 3.80
CA ASN A 626 -1.15 -39.11 4.95
C ASN A 626 -2.62 -39.27 4.52
N GLN A 627 -3.41 -39.93 5.36
CA GLN A 627 -4.87 -39.97 5.23
C GLN A 627 -5.48 -38.86 6.08
N ILE A 628 -6.37 -38.06 5.52
CA ILE A 628 -7.11 -37.06 6.29
C ILE A 628 -8.26 -37.78 6.98
N VAL A 629 -8.32 -37.62 8.30
CA VAL A 629 -9.30 -38.29 9.15
C VAL A 629 -10.68 -37.66 8.95
N VAL A 630 -11.64 -38.48 8.52
CA VAL A 630 -13.06 -38.10 8.36
C VAL A 630 -13.99 -38.82 9.34
N ASP A 631 -13.45 -39.74 10.12
CA ASP A 631 -14.17 -40.55 11.11
C ASP A 631 -13.86 -40.06 12.54
N GLU A 632 -14.91 -39.90 13.35
CA GLU A 632 -14.85 -39.39 14.72
C GLU A 632 -14.16 -40.36 15.69
N ASP A 633 -14.19 -41.66 15.40
CA ASP A 633 -13.60 -42.71 16.25
C ASP A 633 -12.11 -42.97 15.96
N SER A 634 -11.52 -42.24 14.98
CA SER A 634 -10.12 -42.39 14.62
C SER A 634 -9.19 -41.70 15.62
N VAL A 635 -8.13 -42.40 16.03
CA VAL A 635 -7.08 -41.88 16.91
C VAL A 635 -5.84 -41.37 16.16
N VAL A 636 -5.87 -41.35 14.82
CA VAL A 636 -4.74 -40.96 13.97
C VAL A 636 -4.62 -39.43 13.94
N ALA A 637 -3.43 -38.91 14.26
CA ALA A 637 -3.12 -37.48 14.18
C ALA A 637 -2.08 -37.21 13.09
N CYS A 638 -2.40 -36.29 12.17
CA CYS A 638 -1.47 -35.87 11.12
C CYS A 638 -0.28 -35.10 11.71
N ASN A 639 0.93 -35.39 11.24
CA ASN A 639 2.13 -34.68 11.65
C ASN A 639 3.12 -34.54 10.48
N HIS A 640 4.00 -33.54 10.57
CA HIS A 640 4.94 -33.23 9.48
C HIS A 640 6.04 -34.29 9.29
N GLU A 641 6.40 -35.02 10.35
CA GLU A 641 7.44 -36.05 10.29
C GLU A 641 7.02 -37.22 9.40
N GLU A 642 5.77 -37.68 9.50
CA GLU A 642 5.20 -38.70 8.61
C GLU A 642 5.25 -38.28 7.13
N VAL A 643 4.98 -37.01 6.85
CA VAL A 643 5.03 -36.44 5.51
C VAL A 643 6.42 -36.56 4.90
N LEU A 644 7.46 -36.21 5.68
CA LEU A 644 8.85 -36.31 5.24
C LEU A 644 9.28 -37.78 5.03
N GLN A 645 8.85 -38.68 5.91
CA GLN A 645 9.18 -40.11 5.82
C GLN A 645 8.56 -40.77 4.57
N THR A 646 7.28 -40.52 4.30
CA THR A 646 6.61 -41.04 3.09
C THR A 646 7.26 -40.49 1.82
N SER A 647 7.60 -39.20 1.83
CA SER A 647 8.29 -38.57 0.70
C SER A 647 9.65 -39.19 0.42
N ALA A 648 10.43 -39.47 1.47
CA ALA A 648 11.72 -40.15 1.32
C ALA A 648 11.58 -41.55 0.70
N LYS A 649 10.51 -42.30 1.05
CA LYS A 649 10.25 -43.65 0.51
C LYS A 649 9.85 -43.64 -0.97
N ARG A 650 9.21 -42.58 -1.46
CA ARG A 650 8.75 -42.47 -2.86
C ARG A 650 9.64 -41.59 -3.75
N ALA A 651 10.69 -41.00 -3.20
CA ALA A 651 11.57 -40.08 -3.92
C ALA A 651 12.13 -40.66 -5.23
N GLU A 652 12.64 -41.89 -5.23
CA GLU A 652 13.24 -42.48 -6.45
C GLU A 652 12.18 -42.77 -7.52
N VAL A 653 11.00 -43.25 -7.14
CA VAL A 653 9.89 -43.46 -8.08
C VAL A 653 9.46 -42.14 -8.71
N MET A 654 9.29 -41.08 -7.90
CA MET A 654 8.90 -39.77 -8.41
C MET A 654 9.96 -39.14 -9.31
N LYS A 655 11.24 -39.34 -8.98
CA LYS A 655 12.35 -38.92 -9.82
C LYS A 655 12.27 -39.60 -11.19
N THR A 656 12.15 -40.92 -11.24
CA THR A 656 12.05 -41.68 -12.50
C THR A 656 10.81 -41.27 -13.28
N PHE A 657 9.70 -41.01 -12.59
CA PHE A 657 8.46 -40.53 -13.21
C PHE A 657 8.62 -39.16 -13.87
N VAL A 658 9.20 -38.19 -13.16
CA VAL A 658 9.46 -36.85 -13.72
C VAL A 658 10.47 -36.92 -14.86
N MET A 659 11.49 -37.78 -14.78
CA MET A 659 12.41 -38.02 -15.89
C MET A 659 11.69 -38.57 -17.12
N GLY A 660 10.89 -39.63 -16.98
CA GLY A 660 10.12 -40.19 -18.10
C GLY A 660 9.12 -39.22 -18.70
N MET A 661 8.54 -38.34 -17.87
CA MET A 661 7.71 -37.22 -18.33
C MET A 661 8.51 -36.27 -19.23
N LEU A 662 9.67 -35.82 -18.77
CA LEU A 662 10.52 -34.89 -19.51
C LEU A 662 11.06 -35.47 -20.82
N GLU A 663 11.30 -36.79 -20.89
CA GLU A 663 11.75 -37.49 -22.11
C GLU A 663 10.67 -37.53 -23.19
N LYS A 664 9.39 -37.55 -22.80
CA LYS A 664 8.25 -37.62 -23.73
C LYS A 664 7.67 -36.26 -24.12
N MET A 665 8.01 -35.20 -23.37
CA MET A 665 7.73 -33.81 -23.72
C MET A 665 8.70 -33.30 -24.78
#